data_AF-A0A521PPN3-F1
#
_entry.id   AF-A0A521PPN3-F1
#
_cell.length_a   1.000
_cell.length_b   1.000
_cell.length_c   1.000
_cell.angle_alpha   90.00
_cell.angle_beta   90.00
_cell.angle_gamma   90.00
#
_symmetry.space_group_name_H-M   'P 1'
#
loop_
_entity.id
_entity.type
_entity.pdbx_description
1 polymer ?
#
loop_
_entity_poly.entity_id
_entity_poly.type
_entity_poly.pdbx_seq_one_letter_code
_entity_poly.pdbx_strand_id
1 'polypeptide(L)'
;MPLEPPNLDPTAGAAAAIDEVVYGNVFEGLVRIGPTGRVEPALAESWEVSPDGRIYVFHLRRGVRFQDGSPFDAGVVKFSLDRARAKDSANAQKAYFEPIERVEVVDPLTVRLVLRHAASSLIYVLGWGDAVMVSPKSAADNAAHPVGTGPFRFARWRRGDSIELVRNPAYWGPQPRLNAVVFRFIPDPTAAYAAIKAGNIDAYPNFPAPENLAELRRDPRFRVVVGATEGETILALNNAKPPFDNLLVRRALAHAIDRKAIIDGAMFGYGQPIGSHFPPQNPDYVDLTGLYPHDVARAKALLAQAGYPNGFAATLKLPPPSYARRSGEIIAAQLAQAGVRVTIENLEWAQWLDQVLKNKNFDMTVVSHTEPMDYDIYGRDYYFGYRSAAFDALLDRLNQAVDAPTRSLLLKAIQRKIAEDSVNVFLFEFPKLNVWDAHLRGLWRDSPVQANVVAEAWFDEPGSTAPAEAPRVAQSSAWAAPVALAGVAALMLLAFVRLGATYVGGRLLALTLTFLAATVVVFLLIQVTPGDPAAYMMGLNASPEAVAALRTQMGLDGSLPQRYFDWIAGLARGDFGVSYTYRVPVGQLIAERVAVSLPLALMALALAVAVAFPIGVFAARRRGRAADTVTMGVTQVFMAMPNFWFAMLLVLVFAVGLRWLPAGGFPGWDAGAWPALKALVLPALALALPQAAILARVLRSALIDTLDEDYVRTARAKGLTEGQVVYRHALRNALIPTLTIVGLQFPFLLAGAVIVENVFFLPGLGRLVFQAITQRDLIVVQSVVVLLVFAVVVVNFLVDLGYAAIDPRLRRRSA
;
A
#
# COMPACT_ATOMS: atom_id res chain seq x y z
N MET A 1 -6.38 -6.95 -0.49
CA MET A 1 -5.01 -7.37 -0.13
C MET A 1 -4.29 -6.20 0.52
N PRO A 2 -3.29 -6.42 1.39
CA PRO A 2 -2.68 -5.34 2.16
C PRO A 2 -1.69 -4.48 1.36
N LEU A 3 -0.93 -5.08 0.44
CA LEU A 3 0.15 -4.40 -0.27
C LEU A 3 -0.21 -4.17 -1.74
N GLU A 4 0.27 -3.07 -2.30
CA GLU A 4 0.30 -2.85 -3.75
C GLU A 4 1.60 -3.44 -4.32
N PRO A 5 1.56 -4.16 -5.45
CA PRO A 5 2.77 -4.63 -6.09
C PRO A 5 3.61 -3.46 -6.67
N PRO A 6 4.94 -3.50 -6.56
CA PRO A 6 5.80 -2.43 -7.11
C PRO A 6 5.78 -2.37 -8.65
N ASN A 7 5.55 -3.51 -9.30
CA ASN A 7 5.34 -3.66 -10.75
C ASN A 7 4.46 -4.90 -11.02
N LEU A 8 4.17 -5.25 -12.27
CA LEU A 8 3.37 -6.43 -12.62
C LEU A 8 4.13 -7.50 -13.42
N ASP A 9 5.47 -7.43 -13.47
CA ASP A 9 6.30 -8.47 -14.07
C ASP A 9 6.88 -9.37 -12.97
N PRO A 10 6.36 -10.59 -12.78
CA PRO A 10 6.83 -11.51 -11.75
C PRO A 10 8.27 -12.00 -12.01
N THR A 11 8.81 -11.77 -13.20
CA THR A 11 10.18 -12.13 -13.55
C THR A 11 11.19 -10.99 -13.34
N ALA A 12 10.76 -9.86 -12.77
CA ALA A 12 11.57 -8.65 -12.60
C ALA A 12 11.46 -8.00 -11.19
N GLY A 13 10.94 -8.71 -10.19
CA GLY A 13 10.86 -8.21 -8.82
C GLY A 13 10.62 -9.29 -7.77
N ALA A 14 11.18 -9.12 -6.57
CA ALA A 14 11.09 -10.10 -5.47
C ALA A 14 9.86 -9.93 -4.55
N ALA A 15 8.94 -9.01 -4.89
CA ALA A 15 7.82 -8.71 -4.00
C ALA A 15 6.68 -9.70 -4.24
N ALA A 16 6.33 -10.48 -3.21
CA ALA A 16 5.20 -11.43 -3.23
C ALA A 16 3.88 -10.83 -3.75
N ALA A 17 3.64 -9.54 -3.50
CA ALA A 17 2.45 -8.82 -3.97
C ALA A 17 2.29 -8.85 -5.50
N ILE A 18 3.37 -9.04 -6.27
CA ILE A 18 3.34 -9.18 -7.73
C ILE A 18 2.60 -10.47 -8.08
N ASP A 19 3.11 -11.61 -7.60
CA ASP A 19 2.54 -12.94 -7.83
C ASP A 19 1.13 -13.08 -7.25
N GLU A 20 0.87 -12.44 -6.11
CA GLU A 20 -0.45 -12.40 -5.49
C GLU A 20 -1.53 -11.87 -6.45
N VAL A 21 -1.17 -11.02 -7.42
CA VAL A 21 -2.09 -10.49 -8.42
C VAL A 21 -2.01 -11.25 -9.74
N VAL A 22 -0.79 -11.50 -10.25
CA VAL A 22 -0.61 -11.89 -11.65
C VAL A 22 -0.39 -13.39 -11.88
N TYR A 23 0.18 -14.12 -10.92
CA TYR A 23 0.48 -15.54 -11.09
C TYR A 23 -0.81 -16.39 -11.04
N GLY A 24 -1.00 -17.24 -12.04
CA GLY A 24 -2.22 -18.06 -12.20
C GLY A 24 -3.46 -17.27 -12.64
N ASN A 25 -3.37 -15.93 -12.70
CA ASN A 25 -4.45 -15.05 -13.16
C ASN A 25 -4.14 -14.48 -14.55
N VAL A 26 -2.96 -13.88 -14.73
CA VAL A 26 -2.50 -13.27 -15.99
C VAL A 26 -1.40 -14.11 -16.64
N PHE A 27 -0.41 -14.54 -15.84
CA PHE A 27 0.73 -15.33 -16.32
C PHE A 27 0.63 -16.80 -15.89
N GLU A 28 1.20 -17.69 -16.70
CA GLU A 28 1.30 -19.12 -16.46
C GLU A 28 2.72 -19.61 -16.78
N GLY A 29 3.20 -20.61 -16.05
CA GLY A 29 4.46 -21.31 -16.31
C GLY A 29 4.28 -22.56 -17.16
N LEU A 30 5.38 -23.26 -17.46
CA LEU A 30 5.34 -24.58 -18.09
C LEU A 30 4.58 -25.58 -17.21
N VAL A 31 4.86 -25.52 -15.91
CA VAL A 31 4.14 -26.22 -14.86
C VAL A 31 3.62 -25.19 -13.87
N ARG A 32 2.79 -25.61 -12.91
CA ARG A 32 2.29 -24.75 -11.83
C ARG A 32 2.33 -25.47 -10.49
N ILE A 33 2.36 -24.70 -9.41
CA ILE A 33 2.12 -25.25 -8.07
C ILE A 33 0.62 -25.22 -7.81
N GLY A 34 0.02 -26.40 -7.61
CA GLY A 34 -1.39 -26.53 -7.28
C GLY A 34 -1.71 -26.11 -5.84
N PRO A 35 -3.00 -26.04 -5.46
CA PRO A 35 -3.43 -25.63 -4.12
C PRO A 35 -2.92 -26.54 -3.00
N THR A 36 -2.48 -27.76 -3.31
CA THR A 36 -1.87 -28.71 -2.36
C THR A 36 -0.34 -28.65 -2.33
N GLY A 37 0.29 -27.69 -3.01
CA GLY A 37 1.75 -27.57 -3.09
C GLY A 37 2.45 -28.55 -4.03
N ARG A 38 1.70 -29.31 -4.83
CA ARG A 38 2.26 -30.26 -5.81
C ARG A 38 2.48 -29.56 -7.15
N VAL A 39 3.52 -30.01 -7.86
CA VAL A 39 3.73 -29.58 -9.25
C VAL A 39 2.69 -30.25 -10.15
N GLU A 40 1.98 -29.45 -10.92
CA GLU A 40 0.91 -29.85 -11.83
C GLU A 40 1.22 -29.35 -13.26
N PRO A 41 0.73 -30.04 -14.31
CA PRO A 41 0.80 -29.53 -15.68
C PRO A 41 0.12 -28.16 -15.83
N ALA A 42 0.74 -27.27 -16.60
CA ALA A 42 0.20 -25.96 -16.98
C ALA A 42 0.33 -25.77 -18.49
N LEU A 43 1.22 -24.90 -18.99
CA LEU A 43 1.44 -24.72 -20.43
C LEU A 43 2.11 -25.92 -21.11
N ALA A 44 2.86 -26.72 -20.35
CA ALA A 44 3.26 -28.05 -20.74
C ALA A 44 2.18 -29.06 -20.30
N GLU A 45 1.76 -29.94 -21.22
CA GLU A 45 0.80 -31.01 -20.93
C GLU A 45 1.47 -32.18 -20.20
N SER A 46 2.76 -32.40 -20.45
CA SER A 46 3.58 -33.41 -19.80
C SER A 46 5.07 -33.06 -19.90
N TRP A 47 5.90 -33.74 -19.11
CA TRP A 47 7.34 -33.65 -19.21
C TRP A 47 8.01 -34.97 -18.84
N GLU A 48 9.23 -35.14 -19.33
CA GLU A 48 10.10 -36.28 -19.06
C GLU A 48 11.43 -35.79 -18.49
N VAL A 49 11.99 -36.53 -17.54
CA VAL A 49 13.30 -36.24 -16.95
C VAL A 49 14.22 -37.43 -17.20
N SER A 50 15.41 -37.19 -17.72
CA SER A 50 16.40 -38.26 -17.90
C SER A 50 16.85 -38.86 -16.56
N PRO A 51 17.29 -40.14 -16.54
CA PRO A 51 17.72 -40.79 -15.30
C PRO A 51 18.86 -40.07 -14.55
N ASP A 52 19.71 -39.34 -15.26
CA ASP A 52 20.81 -38.54 -14.69
C ASP A 52 20.36 -37.13 -14.23
N GLY A 53 19.08 -36.77 -14.42
CA GLY A 53 18.51 -35.50 -14.02
C GLY A 53 19.00 -34.29 -14.82
N ARG A 54 19.66 -34.49 -15.97
CA ARG A 54 20.26 -33.41 -16.77
C ARG A 54 19.44 -32.98 -17.98
N ILE A 55 18.47 -33.78 -18.40
CA ILE A 55 17.63 -33.50 -19.56
C ILE A 55 16.18 -33.47 -19.13
N TYR A 56 15.51 -32.35 -19.40
CA TYR A 56 14.07 -32.21 -19.25
C TYR A 56 13.46 -31.99 -20.63
N VAL A 57 12.50 -32.81 -21.02
CA VAL A 57 11.74 -32.66 -22.26
C VAL A 57 10.31 -32.28 -21.90
N PHE A 58 9.86 -31.11 -22.34
CA PHE A 58 8.49 -30.65 -22.12
C PHE A 58 7.70 -30.73 -23.42
N HIS A 59 6.49 -31.26 -23.33
CA HIS A 59 5.51 -31.30 -24.41
C HIS A 59 4.47 -30.20 -24.15
N LEU A 60 4.36 -29.25 -25.07
CA LEU A 60 3.59 -28.02 -24.93
C LEU A 60 2.16 -28.20 -25.45
N ARG A 61 1.20 -27.50 -24.82
CA ARG A 61 -0.18 -27.47 -25.28
C ARG A 61 -0.31 -26.79 -26.64
N ARG A 62 -1.17 -27.36 -27.48
CA ARG A 62 -1.51 -26.80 -28.80
C ARG A 62 -2.49 -25.64 -28.70
N GLY A 63 -2.30 -24.64 -29.57
CA GLY A 63 -3.27 -23.57 -29.79
C GLY A 63 -3.34 -22.51 -28.69
N VAL A 64 -2.42 -22.54 -27.72
CA VAL A 64 -2.34 -21.51 -26.68
C VAL A 64 -1.90 -20.18 -27.30
N ARG A 65 -2.53 -19.09 -26.86
CA ARG A 65 -2.22 -17.73 -27.28
C ARG A 65 -2.06 -16.82 -26.07
N PHE A 66 -1.17 -15.84 -26.22
CA PHE A 66 -1.14 -14.69 -25.34
C PHE A 66 -2.38 -13.81 -25.56
N GLN A 67 -2.68 -12.98 -24.58
CA GLN A 67 -3.82 -12.05 -24.60
C GLN A 67 -3.76 -11.00 -25.73
N ASP A 68 -2.58 -10.80 -26.33
CA ASP A 68 -2.36 -9.94 -27.50
C ASP A 68 -2.48 -10.68 -28.86
N GLY A 69 -2.84 -11.97 -28.82
CA GLY A 69 -3.04 -12.84 -29.98
C GLY A 69 -1.79 -13.59 -30.46
N SER A 70 -0.60 -13.28 -29.94
CA SER A 70 0.65 -13.98 -30.29
C SER A 70 0.59 -15.45 -29.85
N PRO A 71 1.15 -16.39 -30.64
CA PRO A 71 1.15 -17.80 -30.28
C PRO A 71 2.10 -18.08 -29.12
N PHE A 72 1.78 -19.08 -28.30
CA PHE A 72 2.72 -19.69 -27.37
C PHE A 72 3.31 -20.96 -27.99
N ASP A 73 4.64 -21.02 -28.09
CA ASP A 73 5.40 -22.13 -28.67
C ASP A 73 6.75 -22.32 -27.95
N ALA A 74 7.50 -23.33 -28.35
CA ALA A 74 8.83 -23.63 -27.79
C ALA A 74 9.85 -22.48 -27.94
N GLY A 75 9.68 -21.60 -28.93
CA GLY A 75 10.50 -20.40 -29.10
C GLY A 75 10.26 -19.39 -27.96
N VAL A 76 9.02 -19.23 -27.51
CA VAL A 76 8.67 -18.42 -26.34
C VAL A 76 9.29 -18.99 -25.06
N VAL A 77 9.25 -20.31 -24.90
CA VAL A 77 9.88 -20.98 -23.75
C VAL A 77 11.37 -20.71 -23.71
N LYS A 78 12.03 -20.88 -24.86
CA LYS A 78 13.45 -20.56 -25.02
C LYS A 78 13.76 -19.11 -24.64
N PHE A 79 13.02 -18.15 -25.19
CA PHE A 79 13.20 -16.74 -24.88
C PHE A 79 13.04 -16.45 -23.38
N SER A 80 11.99 -16.98 -22.75
CA SER A 80 11.67 -16.72 -21.34
C SER A 80 12.78 -17.22 -20.41
N LEU A 81 13.24 -18.45 -20.61
CA LEU A 81 14.30 -19.06 -19.79
C LEU A 81 15.67 -18.47 -20.09
N ASP A 82 15.97 -18.11 -21.34
CA ASP A 82 17.20 -17.39 -21.70
C ASP A 82 17.25 -16.00 -21.04
N ARG A 83 16.11 -15.28 -20.98
CA ARG A 83 15.98 -14.01 -20.26
C ARG A 83 16.13 -14.19 -18.75
N ALA A 84 15.55 -15.24 -18.16
CA ALA A 84 15.65 -15.50 -16.72
C ALA A 84 17.11 -15.76 -16.26
N ARG A 85 17.93 -16.39 -17.11
CA ARG A 85 19.35 -16.69 -16.81
C ARG A 85 20.36 -15.69 -17.36
N ALA A 86 19.91 -14.64 -18.04
CA ALA A 86 20.79 -13.63 -18.64
C ALA A 86 21.69 -12.94 -17.62
N LYS A 87 22.87 -12.46 -18.04
CA LYS A 87 23.83 -11.81 -17.14
C LYS A 87 23.23 -10.60 -16.43
N ASP A 88 22.45 -9.83 -17.15
CA ASP A 88 21.70 -8.63 -16.75
C ASP A 88 20.23 -8.91 -16.36
N SER A 89 19.87 -10.17 -16.11
CA SER A 89 18.51 -10.53 -15.70
C SER A 89 18.11 -9.84 -14.40
N ALA A 90 16.89 -9.29 -14.40
CA ALA A 90 16.26 -8.69 -13.22
C ALA A 90 15.50 -9.72 -12.35
N ASN A 91 15.52 -10.99 -12.73
CA ASN A 91 14.82 -12.06 -12.03
C ASN A 91 15.41 -12.30 -10.63
N ALA A 92 14.58 -12.21 -9.59
CA ALA A 92 15.01 -12.38 -8.21
C ALA A 92 15.57 -13.79 -7.94
N GLN A 93 15.07 -14.78 -8.70
CA GLN A 93 15.39 -16.20 -8.57
C GLN A 93 16.37 -16.68 -9.66
N LYS A 94 17.13 -15.77 -10.29
CA LYS A 94 18.13 -16.06 -11.35
C LYS A 94 19.01 -17.28 -11.05
N ALA A 95 19.45 -17.43 -9.80
CA ALA A 95 20.34 -18.52 -9.38
C ALA A 95 19.78 -19.91 -9.70
N TYR A 96 18.46 -20.09 -9.63
CA TYR A 96 17.82 -21.37 -9.92
C TYR A 96 17.78 -21.72 -11.43
N PHE A 97 18.01 -20.74 -12.30
CA PHE A 97 18.07 -20.94 -13.75
C PHE A 97 19.50 -21.11 -14.27
N GLU A 98 20.52 -20.85 -13.45
CA GLU A 98 21.94 -21.01 -13.81
C GLU A 98 22.31 -22.43 -14.27
N PRO A 99 21.78 -23.51 -13.66
CA PRO A 99 22.11 -24.88 -14.08
C PRO A 99 21.70 -25.20 -15.51
N ILE A 100 20.74 -24.46 -16.09
CA ILE A 100 20.33 -24.63 -17.48
C ILE A 100 21.50 -24.21 -18.37
N GLU A 101 22.10 -25.17 -19.08
CA GLU A 101 23.18 -24.92 -20.05
C GLU A 101 22.61 -24.35 -21.35
N ARG A 102 21.54 -24.98 -21.86
CA ARG A 102 20.85 -24.52 -23.07
C ARG A 102 19.38 -24.96 -23.10
N VAL A 103 18.58 -24.15 -23.76
CA VAL A 103 17.19 -24.43 -24.12
C VAL A 103 17.12 -24.66 -25.62
N GLU A 104 16.70 -25.86 -26.01
CA GLU A 104 16.64 -26.32 -27.39
C GLU A 104 15.18 -26.44 -27.84
N VAL A 105 14.87 -25.78 -28.95
CA VAL A 105 13.59 -25.95 -29.66
C VAL A 105 13.73 -27.19 -30.53
N VAL A 106 13.05 -28.28 -30.16
CA VAL A 106 13.03 -29.52 -30.97
C VAL A 106 12.06 -29.33 -32.14
N ASP A 107 10.88 -28.83 -31.83
CA ASP A 107 9.84 -28.41 -32.77
C ASP A 107 8.93 -27.36 -32.06
N PRO A 108 7.89 -26.79 -32.70
CA PRO A 108 7.07 -25.76 -32.06
C PRO A 108 6.38 -26.15 -30.75
N LEU A 109 6.19 -27.45 -30.46
CA LEU A 109 5.48 -27.97 -29.30
C LEU A 109 6.38 -28.81 -28.38
N THR A 110 7.65 -28.97 -28.70
CA THR A 110 8.58 -29.73 -27.86
C THR A 110 9.85 -28.91 -27.58
N VAL A 111 10.13 -28.72 -26.30
CA VAL A 111 11.32 -28.01 -25.82
C VAL A 111 12.14 -28.91 -24.91
N ARG A 112 13.46 -28.89 -25.13
CA ARG A 112 14.43 -29.67 -24.34
C ARG A 112 15.34 -28.75 -23.56
N LEU A 113 15.36 -28.89 -22.25
CA LEU A 113 16.33 -28.24 -21.36
C LEU A 113 17.50 -29.20 -21.13
N VAL A 114 18.71 -28.72 -21.38
CA VAL A 114 19.96 -29.43 -21.06
C VAL A 114 20.64 -28.69 -19.92
N LEU A 115 20.94 -29.41 -18.83
CA LEU A 115 21.55 -28.87 -17.63
C LEU A 115 23.04 -29.23 -17.54
N ARG A 116 23.85 -28.33 -16.98
CA ARG A 116 25.28 -28.56 -16.70
C ARG A 116 25.50 -29.67 -15.68
N HIS A 117 24.59 -29.75 -14.72
CA HIS A 117 24.54 -30.73 -13.64
C HIS A 117 23.08 -30.96 -13.27
N ALA A 118 22.78 -32.04 -12.55
CA ALA A 118 21.42 -32.32 -12.10
C ALA A 118 20.93 -31.18 -11.19
N ALA A 119 19.73 -30.66 -11.46
CA ALA A 119 19.09 -29.62 -10.64
C ALA A 119 17.73 -30.13 -10.17
N SER A 120 17.75 -30.87 -9.08
CA SER A 120 16.62 -31.65 -8.59
C SER A 120 15.43 -30.82 -8.08
N SER A 121 15.63 -29.53 -7.79
CA SER A 121 14.55 -28.56 -7.48
C SER A 121 13.96 -27.89 -8.72
N LEU A 122 14.56 -28.03 -9.90
CA LEU A 122 14.22 -27.23 -11.08
C LEU A 122 12.74 -27.36 -11.48
N ILE A 123 12.19 -28.57 -11.45
CA ILE A 123 10.78 -28.78 -11.82
C ILE A 123 9.80 -28.04 -10.90
N TYR A 124 10.16 -27.91 -9.62
CA TYR A 124 9.37 -27.17 -8.65
C TYR A 124 9.51 -25.66 -8.86
N VAL A 125 10.73 -25.18 -9.10
CA VAL A 125 11.01 -23.76 -9.42
C VAL A 125 10.32 -23.33 -10.72
N LEU A 126 10.26 -24.20 -11.72
CA LEU A 126 9.53 -23.94 -12.97
C LEU A 126 8.01 -23.77 -12.76
N GLY A 127 7.51 -24.09 -11.57
CA GLY A 127 6.15 -23.82 -11.13
C GLY A 127 5.96 -22.45 -10.49
N TRP A 128 7.01 -21.65 -10.25
CA TRP A 128 6.90 -20.36 -9.55
C TRP A 128 6.50 -19.21 -10.46
N GLY A 129 6.11 -18.09 -9.85
CA GLY A 129 5.87 -16.81 -10.52
C GLY A 129 7.06 -16.31 -11.31
N ASP A 130 8.26 -16.45 -10.77
CA ASP A 130 9.51 -16.05 -11.42
C ASP A 130 9.83 -16.87 -12.69
N ALA A 131 9.15 -18.00 -12.90
CA ALA A 131 9.37 -18.92 -14.02
C ALA A 131 8.25 -18.89 -15.07
N VAL A 132 7.35 -17.90 -15.02
CA VAL A 132 6.26 -17.78 -16.00
C VAL A 132 6.77 -17.52 -17.43
N MET A 133 5.97 -17.91 -18.41
CA MET A 133 6.28 -17.71 -19.82
C MET A 133 5.90 -16.30 -20.27
N VAL A 134 6.87 -15.57 -20.83
CA VAL A 134 6.71 -14.18 -21.27
C VAL A 134 6.95 -14.07 -22.78
N SER A 135 6.08 -13.36 -23.49
CA SER A 135 6.25 -13.15 -24.93
C SER A 135 7.36 -12.13 -25.21
N PRO A 136 8.26 -12.35 -26.19
CA PRO A 136 9.26 -11.36 -26.59
C PRO A 136 8.66 -10.00 -26.94
N LYS A 137 7.41 -9.99 -27.44
CA LYS A 137 6.70 -8.79 -27.87
C LYS A 137 6.24 -7.91 -26.71
N SER A 138 5.91 -8.49 -25.55
CA SER A 138 5.34 -7.78 -24.39
C SER A 138 6.26 -7.72 -23.18
N ALA A 139 7.34 -8.51 -23.14
CA ALA A 139 8.20 -8.66 -21.96
C ALA A 139 8.74 -7.32 -21.41
N ALA A 140 9.04 -6.35 -22.27
CA ALA A 140 9.53 -5.03 -21.84
C ALA A 140 8.46 -4.19 -21.11
N ASP A 141 7.18 -4.40 -21.44
CA ASP A 141 6.06 -3.59 -20.93
C ASP A 141 5.31 -4.26 -19.78
N ASN A 142 5.58 -5.54 -19.49
CA ASN A 142 4.85 -6.33 -18.49
C ASN A 142 4.86 -5.71 -17.08
N ALA A 143 5.89 -4.92 -16.75
CA ALA A 143 5.96 -4.20 -15.48
C ALA A 143 4.78 -3.25 -15.25
N ALA A 144 4.15 -2.74 -16.32
CA ALA A 144 3.01 -1.84 -16.28
C ALA A 144 1.75 -2.40 -16.96
N HIS A 145 1.92 -3.16 -18.05
CA HIS A 145 0.85 -3.71 -18.88
C HIS A 145 1.10 -5.19 -19.12
N PRO A 146 0.87 -6.05 -18.11
CA PRO A 146 1.19 -7.47 -18.20
C PRO A 146 0.34 -8.17 -19.26
N VAL A 147 1.00 -8.93 -20.13
CA VAL A 147 0.37 -9.77 -21.16
C VAL A 147 0.88 -11.20 -20.99
N GLY A 148 -0.01 -12.09 -20.55
CA GLY A 148 0.26 -13.52 -20.42
C GLY A 148 -0.73 -14.38 -21.19
N THR A 149 -0.78 -15.66 -20.84
CA THR A 149 -1.70 -16.67 -21.42
C THR A 149 -2.91 -16.96 -20.54
N GLY A 150 -2.97 -16.34 -19.35
CA GLY A 150 -3.84 -16.73 -18.26
C GLY A 150 -5.34 -16.42 -18.43
N PRO A 151 -6.16 -16.87 -17.46
CA PRO A 151 -7.62 -16.79 -17.48
C PRO A 151 -8.19 -15.37 -17.41
N PHE A 152 -7.42 -14.41 -16.91
CA PHE A 152 -7.76 -13.00 -16.87
C PHE A 152 -6.70 -12.16 -17.58
N ARG A 153 -7.13 -11.08 -18.20
CA ARG A 153 -6.26 -10.06 -18.77
C ARG A 153 -6.29 -8.79 -17.94
N PHE A 154 -5.18 -8.07 -17.92
CA PHE A 154 -5.09 -6.76 -17.30
C PHE A 154 -6.05 -5.78 -17.97
N ALA A 155 -6.81 -5.04 -17.17
CA ALA A 155 -7.68 -3.97 -17.65
C ALA A 155 -7.17 -2.60 -17.24
N ARG A 156 -6.91 -2.39 -15.94
CA ARG A 156 -6.51 -1.08 -15.41
C ARG A 156 -5.74 -1.20 -14.10
N TRP A 157 -4.82 -0.27 -13.87
CA TRP A 157 -4.18 -0.05 -12.58
C TRP A 157 -4.38 1.40 -12.14
N ARG A 158 -5.06 1.60 -11.01
CA ARG A 158 -5.10 2.88 -10.29
C ARG A 158 -4.02 2.83 -9.20
N ARG A 159 -2.87 3.45 -9.46
CA ARG A 159 -1.70 3.42 -8.56
C ARG A 159 -2.09 3.87 -7.15
N GLY A 160 -1.74 3.11 -6.12
CA GLY A 160 -2.10 3.35 -4.72
C GLY A 160 -3.50 2.91 -4.29
N ASP A 161 -4.32 2.38 -5.20
CA ASP A 161 -5.73 2.06 -4.97
C ASP A 161 -6.09 0.61 -5.34
N SER A 162 -6.01 0.28 -6.63
CA SER A 162 -6.51 -1.01 -7.14
C SER A 162 -5.95 -1.43 -8.50
N ILE A 163 -5.98 -2.74 -8.75
CA ILE A 163 -5.79 -3.36 -10.07
C ILE A 163 -7.06 -4.09 -10.48
N GLU A 164 -7.51 -3.87 -11.70
CA GLU A 164 -8.65 -4.55 -12.31
C GLU A 164 -8.17 -5.54 -13.38
N LEU A 165 -8.62 -6.79 -13.23
CA LEU A 165 -8.47 -7.85 -14.21
C LEU A 165 -9.84 -8.22 -14.77
N VAL A 166 -9.93 -8.46 -16.08
CA VAL A 166 -11.17 -8.88 -16.74
C VAL A 166 -10.97 -10.24 -17.40
N ARG A 167 -12.04 -11.02 -17.51
CA ARG A 167 -12.00 -12.37 -18.10
C ARG A 167 -11.33 -12.33 -19.48
N ASN A 168 -10.43 -13.30 -19.73
CA ASN A 168 -9.84 -13.52 -21.04
C ASN A 168 -10.76 -14.43 -21.89
N PRO A 169 -11.50 -13.90 -22.88
CA PRO A 169 -12.42 -14.70 -23.68
C PRO A 169 -11.70 -15.71 -24.59
N ALA A 170 -10.40 -15.55 -24.82
CA ALA A 170 -9.56 -16.44 -25.62
C ALA A 170 -8.71 -17.39 -24.76
N TYR A 171 -8.99 -17.51 -23.46
CA TYR A 171 -8.27 -18.43 -22.59
C TYR A 171 -8.37 -19.87 -23.09
N TRP A 172 -7.23 -20.57 -23.07
CA TRP A 172 -7.10 -21.93 -23.61
C TRP A 172 -7.72 -23.00 -22.70
N GLY A 173 -7.83 -22.73 -21.40
CA GLY A 173 -8.41 -23.62 -20.40
C GLY A 173 -9.90 -23.34 -20.13
N PRO A 174 -10.46 -23.95 -19.06
CA PRO A 174 -11.81 -23.66 -18.63
C PRO A 174 -12.01 -22.17 -18.36
N GLN A 175 -13.09 -21.60 -18.90
CA GLN A 175 -13.39 -20.18 -18.73
C GLN A 175 -13.71 -19.88 -17.26
N PRO A 176 -13.10 -18.84 -16.65
CA PRO A 176 -13.44 -18.39 -15.30
C PRO A 176 -14.93 -18.08 -15.18
N ARG A 177 -15.52 -18.22 -13.99
CA ARG A 177 -16.93 -17.85 -13.80
C ARG A 177 -17.13 -16.36 -13.52
N LEU A 178 -16.09 -15.68 -13.04
CA LEU A 178 -16.11 -14.24 -12.80
C LEU A 178 -15.86 -13.46 -14.10
N ASN A 179 -16.55 -12.33 -14.27
CA ASN A 179 -16.36 -11.44 -15.42
C ASN A 179 -15.17 -10.49 -15.21
N ALA A 180 -14.97 -10.03 -13.98
CA ALA A 180 -13.90 -9.14 -13.58
C ALA A 180 -13.55 -9.38 -12.11
N VAL A 181 -12.32 -9.01 -11.74
CA VAL A 181 -11.79 -9.07 -10.38
C VAL A 181 -11.04 -7.78 -10.11
N VAL A 182 -11.32 -7.14 -8.97
CA VAL A 182 -10.64 -5.90 -8.55
C VAL A 182 -9.84 -6.16 -7.28
N PHE A 183 -8.51 -6.16 -7.41
CA PHE A 183 -7.57 -6.24 -6.29
C PHE A 183 -7.41 -4.85 -5.68
N ARG A 184 -8.05 -4.59 -4.54
CA ARG A 184 -7.92 -3.33 -3.79
C ARG A 184 -6.89 -3.44 -2.66
N PHE A 185 -6.08 -2.40 -2.46
CA PHE A 185 -4.89 -2.40 -1.58
C PHE A 185 -5.12 -1.76 -0.20
N ILE A 186 -5.70 -2.45 0.78
CA ILE A 186 -6.12 -1.87 2.07
C ILE A 186 -5.19 -2.29 3.23
N PRO A 187 -4.02 -1.66 3.44
CA PRO A 187 -3.09 -2.08 4.49
C PRO A 187 -3.60 -1.83 5.91
N ASP A 188 -4.45 -0.82 6.11
CA ASP A 188 -4.93 -0.43 7.43
C ASP A 188 -5.92 -1.45 8.00
N PRO A 189 -5.66 -2.06 9.18
CA PRO A 189 -6.52 -3.07 9.78
C PRO A 189 -7.95 -2.59 10.05
N THR A 190 -8.11 -1.34 10.49
CA THR A 190 -9.43 -0.76 10.83
C THR A 190 -10.26 -0.54 9.56
N ALA A 191 -9.64 0.02 8.53
CA ALA A 191 -10.28 0.22 7.23
C ALA A 191 -10.65 -1.12 6.56
N ALA A 192 -9.77 -2.13 6.65
CA ALA A 192 -10.03 -3.47 6.11
C ALA A 192 -11.24 -4.12 6.79
N TYR A 193 -11.30 -4.07 8.13
CA TYR A 193 -12.45 -4.56 8.90
C TYR A 193 -13.75 -3.84 8.53
N ALA A 194 -13.74 -2.51 8.47
CA ALA A 194 -14.91 -1.73 8.10
C ALA A 194 -15.39 -2.02 6.67
N ALA A 195 -14.47 -2.17 5.72
CA ALA A 195 -14.78 -2.49 4.33
C ALA A 195 -15.43 -3.87 4.18
N ILE A 196 -14.93 -4.88 4.90
CA ILE A 196 -15.54 -6.22 4.96
C ILE A 196 -16.94 -6.14 5.56
N LYS A 197 -17.09 -5.54 6.75
CA LYS A 197 -18.39 -5.46 7.44
C LYS A 197 -19.46 -4.74 6.61
N ALA A 198 -19.06 -3.74 5.84
CA ALA A 198 -19.93 -3.00 4.92
C ALA A 198 -20.28 -3.76 3.62
N GLY A 199 -19.61 -4.88 3.32
CA GLY A 199 -19.79 -5.62 2.07
C GLY A 199 -19.12 -4.97 0.85
N ASN A 200 -18.12 -4.10 1.08
CA ASN A 200 -17.37 -3.45 0.01
C ASN A 200 -16.25 -4.34 -0.57
N ILE A 201 -15.96 -5.47 0.09
CA ILE A 201 -14.91 -6.42 -0.26
C ILE A 201 -15.47 -7.84 -0.12
N ASP A 202 -15.40 -8.62 -1.19
CA ASP A 202 -15.91 -10.00 -1.23
C ASP A 202 -14.92 -11.01 -0.67
N ALA A 203 -13.62 -10.72 -0.73
CA ALA A 203 -12.58 -11.57 -0.19
C ALA A 203 -11.36 -10.77 0.26
N TYR A 204 -10.77 -11.18 1.37
CA TYR A 204 -9.54 -10.63 1.89
C TYR A 204 -8.56 -11.77 2.23
N PRO A 205 -7.54 -12.02 1.39
CA PRO A 205 -6.44 -12.90 1.75
C PRO A 205 -5.51 -12.19 2.75
N ASN A 206 -4.96 -12.93 3.70
CA ASN A 206 -4.05 -12.41 4.73
C ASN A 206 -4.63 -11.18 5.47
N PHE A 207 -5.83 -11.34 6.02
CA PHE A 207 -6.57 -10.29 6.72
C PHE A 207 -5.75 -9.69 7.88
N PRO A 208 -5.51 -8.37 7.87
CA PRO A 208 -4.50 -7.74 8.72
C PRO A 208 -4.93 -7.49 10.17
N ALA A 209 -6.17 -7.82 10.53
CA ALA A 209 -6.74 -7.61 11.87
C ALA A 209 -7.16 -8.95 12.54
N PRO A 210 -6.20 -9.81 12.93
CA PRO A 210 -6.50 -11.10 13.58
C PRO A 210 -7.42 -10.96 14.81
N GLU A 211 -7.31 -9.85 15.55
CA GLU A 211 -8.18 -9.49 16.68
C GLU A 211 -9.68 -9.49 16.35
N ASN A 212 -10.06 -9.19 15.10
CA ASN A 212 -11.45 -9.09 14.69
C ASN A 212 -12.02 -10.41 14.11
N LEU A 213 -11.19 -11.42 13.89
CA LEU A 213 -11.62 -12.67 13.23
C LEU A 213 -12.68 -13.44 14.02
N ALA A 214 -12.61 -13.41 15.36
CA ALA A 214 -13.59 -14.07 16.21
C ALA A 214 -14.99 -13.48 16.05
N GLU A 215 -15.09 -12.16 15.85
CA GLU A 215 -16.35 -11.49 15.58
C GLU A 215 -16.83 -11.76 14.15
N LEU A 216 -15.94 -11.66 13.16
CA LEU A 216 -16.27 -11.93 11.76
C LEU A 216 -16.76 -13.37 11.54
N ARG A 217 -16.21 -14.34 12.29
CA ARG A 217 -16.66 -15.74 12.25
C ARG A 217 -18.09 -15.93 12.76
N ARG A 218 -18.57 -15.06 13.64
CA ARG A 218 -19.95 -15.09 14.17
C ARG A 218 -20.97 -14.44 13.24
N ASP A 219 -20.51 -13.63 12.28
CA ASP A 219 -21.37 -12.97 11.30
C ASP A 219 -21.61 -13.93 10.11
N PRO A 220 -22.86 -14.39 9.88
CA PRO A 220 -23.16 -15.45 8.91
C PRO A 220 -22.91 -15.03 7.45
N ARG A 221 -22.68 -13.74 7.20
CA ARG A 221 -22.33 -13.24 5.86
C ARG A 221 -20.89 -13.55 5.47
N PHE A 222 -20.05 -13.93 6.42
CA PHE A 222 -18.64 -14.18 6.16
C PHE A 222 -18.24 -15.60 6.50
N ARG A 223 -17.26 -16.10 5.76
CA ARG A 223 -16.54 -17.32 6.05
C ARG A 223 -15.10 -16.95 6.41
N VAL A 224 -14.74 -17.17 7.67
CA VAL A 224 -13.36 -17.05 8.13
C VAL A 224 -12.66 -18.39 7.92
N VAL A 225 -11.70 -18.42 6.99
CA VAL A 225 -10.93 -19.62 6.64
C VAL A 225 -9.48 -19.40 7.03
N VAL A 226 -9.01 -20.12 8.05
CA VAL A 226 -7.60 -20.10 8.44
C VAL A 226 -6.91 -21.24 7.72
N GLY A 227 -6.03 -20.89 6.78
CA GLY A 227 -5.16 -21.84 6.09
C GLY A 227 -3.70 -21.67 6.50
N ALA A 228 -2.85 -22.46 5.87
CA ALA A 228 -1.41 -22.41 6.03
C ALA A 228 -0.76 -21.60 4.89
N THR A 229 0.41 -21.03 5.17
CA THR A 229 1.31 -20.49 4.14
C THR A 229 2.64 -21.23 4.16
N GLU A 230 3.47 -21.03 3.15
CA GLU A 230 4.87 -21.45 3.20
C GLU A 230 5.74 -20.55 4.10
N GLY A 231 5.14 -19.54 4.75
CA GLY A 231 5.89 -18.53 5.44
C GLY A 231 6.37 -18.94 6.83
N GLU A 232 7.67 -18.99 7.02
CA GLU A 232 8.32 -19.22 8.29
C GLU A 232 8.70 -17.89 8.96
N THR A 233 7.97 -17.56 10.03
CA THR A 233 8.29 -16.38 10.83
C THR A 233 9.43 -16.72 11.78
N ILE A 234 10.54 -16.00 11.60
CA ILE A 234 11.78 -16.21 12.34
C ILE A 234 12.21 -14.94 13.08
N LEU A 235 12.87 -15.12 14.22
CA LEU A 235 13.78 -14.12 14.77
C LEU A 235 15.16 -14.42 14.18
N ALA A 236 15.53 -13.67 13.15
CA ALA A 236 16.81 -13.79 12.50
C ALA A 236 17.91 -13.11 13.33
N LEU A 237 19.06 -13.79 13.43
CA LEU A 237 20.23 -13.36 14.20
C LEU A 237 21.39 -13.09 13.25
N ASN A 238 22.13 -12.01 13.43
CA ASN A 238 23.33 -11.76 12.61
C ASN A 238 24.49 -12.65 13.08
N ASN A 239 24.62 -13.84 12.52
CA ASN A 239 25.60 -14.87 12.92
C ASN A 239 27.05 -14.43 12.68
N ALA A 240 27.30 -13.36 11.93
CA ALA A 240 28.62 -12.80 11.70
C ALA A 240 29.01 -11.69 12.71
N LYS A 241 28.09 -11.29 13.60
CA LYS A 241 28.29 -10.16 14.52
C LYS A 241 28.34 -10.63 15.98
N PRO A 242 29.37 -10.25 16.77
CA PRO A 242 29.37 -10.50 18.20
C PRO A 242 28.19 -9.81 18.91
N PRO A 243 27.53 -10.47 19.89
CA PRO A 243 27.84 -11.79 20.45
C PRO A 243 27.12 -12.97 19.75
N PHE A 244 26.44 -12.75 18.63
CA PHE A 244 25.60 -13.74 17.94
C PHE A 244 26.40 -14.73 17.10
N ASP A 245 27.68 -14.48 16.87
CA ASP A 245 28.65 -15.44 16.33
C ASP A 245 28.87 -16.66 17.24
N ASN A 246 28.66 -16.48 18.55
CA ASN A 246 28.74 -17.56 19.54
C ASN A 246 27.46 -18.43 19.57
N LEU A 247 27.61 -19.72 19.29
CA LEU A 247 26.51 -20.70 19.29
C LEU A 247 25.77 -20.80 20.64
N LEU A 248 26.49 -20.66 21.77
CA LEU A 248 25.87 -20.71 23.09
C LEU A 248 24.93 -19.52 23.31
N VAL A 249 25.27 -18.34 22.79
CA VAL A 249 24.40 -17.16 22.83
C VAL A 249 23.15 -17.41 22.02
N ARG A 250 23.26 -17.88 20.78
CA ARG A 250 22.08 -18.15 19.93
C ARG A 250 21.14 -19.18 20.56
N ARG A 251 21.68 -20.27 21.11
CA ARG A 251 20.90 -21.28 21.83
C ARG A 251 20.25 -20.73 23.10
N ALA A 252 20.93 -19.84 23.82
CA ALA A 252 20.35 -19.17 24.97
C ALA A 252 19.14 -18.31 24.58
N LEU A 253 19.24 -17.55 23.48
CA LEU A 253 18.12 -16.79 22.95
C LEU A 253 16.97 -17.72 22.55
N ALA A 254 17.24 -18.85 21.89
CA ALA A 254 16.20 -19.82 21.53
C ALA A 254 15.45 -20.38 22.75
N HIS A 255 16.13 -20.67 23.86
CA HIS A 255 15.50 -21.08 25.13
C HIS A 255 14.73 -19.94 25.83
N ALA A 256 15.14 -18.69 25.65
CA ALA A 256 14.47 -17.56 26.28
C ALA A 256 13.09 -17.27 25.67
N ILE A 257 12.81 -17.76 24.46
CA ILE A 257 11.58 -17.45 23.72
C ILE A 257 10.44 -18.42 24.07
N ASP A 258 9.29 -17.88 24.47
CA ASP A 258 8.01 -18.58 24.52
C ASP A 258 7.21 -18.27 23.26
N ARG A 259 7.21 -19.23 22.32
CA ARG A 259 6.51 -19.15 21.03
C ARG A 259 4.99 -19.01 21.21
N LYS A 260 4.41 -19.69 22.21
CA LYS A 260 2.96 -19.65 22.42
C LYS A 260 2.52 -18.26 22.86
N ALA A 261 3.25 -17.66 23.80
CA ALA A 261 2.98 -16.29 24.24
C ALA A 261 3.09 -15.27 23.08
N ILE A 262 4.04 -15.48 22.16
CA ILE A 262 4.15 -14.66 20.94
C ILE A 262 2.93 -14.85 20.03
N ILE A 263 2.53 -16.08 19.73
CA ILE A 263 1.37 -16.37 18.87
C ILE A 263 0.08 -15.80 19.49
N ASP A 264 -0.12 -16.01 20.79
CA ASP A 264 -1.29 -15.50 21.52
C ASP A 264 -1.32 -13.95 21.51
N GLY A 265 -0.19 -13.30 21.78
CA GLY A 265 -0.12 -11.84 21.91
C GLY A 265 -0.04 -11.07 20.59
N ALA A 266 0.72 -11.58 19.62
CA ALA A 266 0.92 -10.90 18.33
C ALA A 266 -0.14 -11.27 17.29
N MET A 267 -0.57 -12.53 17.31
CA MET A 267 -1.45 -13.11 16.29
C MET A 267 -2.79 -13.58 16.84
N PHE A 268 -3.12 -13.28 18.11
CA PHE A 268 -4.41 -13.63 18.74
C PHE A 268 -4.70 -15.13 18.72
N GLY A 269 -3.65 -15.96 18.85
CA GLY A 269 -3.74 -17.41 18.85
C GLY A 269 -3.77 -18.04 17.46
N TYR A 270 -3.62 -17.24 16.38
CA TYR A 270 -3.53 -17.76 15.03
C TYR A 270 -2.07 -17.94 14.60
N GLY A 271 -1.74 -19.14 14.11
CA GLY A 271 -0.39 -19.53 13.71
C GLY A 271 0.03 -20.82 14.41
N GLN A 272 0.95 -21.56 13.81
CA GLN A 272 1.44 -22.82 14.36
C GLN A 272 2.90 -22.69 14.79
N PRO A 273 3.29 -23.07 16.01
CA PRO A 273 4.70 -23.02 16.41
C PRO A 273 5.53 -23.94 15.51
N ILE A 274 6.71 -23.46 15.09
CA ILE A 274 7.67 -24.24 14.31
C ILE A 274 9.04 -24.24 14.98
N GLY A 275 9.77 -25.34 14.82
CA GLY A 275 11.15 -25.49 15.30
C GLY A 275 12.18 -25.73 14.19
N SER A 276 11.73 -25.76 12.94
CA SER A 276 12.55 -25.97 11.75
C SER A 276 12.00 -25.10 10.61
N HIS A 277 12.70 -25.12 9.48
CA HIS A 277 12.49 -24.17 8.39
C HIS A 277 11.25 -24.45 7.53
N PHE A 278 10.90 -25.72 7.31
CA PHE A 278 9.71 -26.01 6.52
C PHE A 278 8.42 -25.77 7.32
N PRO A 279 7.32 -25.42 6.65
CA PRO A 279 6.05 -25.33 7.31
C PRO A 279 5.49 -26.74 7.58
N PRO A 280 4.61 -26.91 8.59
CA PRO A 280 4.14 -28.25 9.02
C PRO A 280 3.41 -29.07 7.96
N GLN A 281 2.82 -28.44 6.95
CA GLN A 281 2.17 -29.14 5.83
C GLN A 281 3.15 -29.75 4.82
N ASN A 282 4.42 -29.35 4.84
CA ASN A 282 5.43 -29.88 3.94
C ASN A 282 5.71 -31.36 4.31
N PRO A 283 5.70 -32.31 3.35
CA PRO A 283 5.92 -33.73 3.65
C PRO A 283 7.30 -34.04 4.24
N ASP A 284 8.26 -33.14 4.05
CA ASP A 284 9.61 -33.24 4.58
C ASP A 284 9.83 -32.44 5.86
N TYR A 285 8.78 -31.86 6.46
CA TYR A 285 8.86 -31.16 7.74
C TYR A 285 9.43 -32.04 8.86
N VAL A 286 10.31 -31.46 9.69
CA VAL A 286 10.78 -32.07 10.93
C VAL A 286 10.33 -31.22 12.09
N ASP A 287 9.45 -31.73 12.94
CA ASP A 287 9.08 -31.03 14.18
C ASP A 287 10.26 -31.03 15.16
N LEU A 288 10.86 -29.86 15.32
CA LEU A 288 11.95 -29.59 16.27
C LEU A 288 11.55 -28.53 17.30
N THR A 289 10.24 -28.30 17.50
CA THR A 289 9.74 -27.32 18.48
C THR A 289 10.23 -27.62 19.91
N GLY A 290 10.47 -28.90 20.20
CA GLY A 290 11.05 -29.38 21.47
C GLY A 290 12.57 -29.30 21.59
N LEU A 291 13.32 -28.86 20.56
CA LEU A 291 14.79 -28.79 20.62
C LEU A 291 15.27 -27.72 21.61
N TYR A 292 14.57 -26.60 21.68
CA TYR A 292 14.81 -25.51 22.62
C TYR A 292 13.50 -25.16 23.35
N PRO A 293 13.12 -25.93 24.39
CA PRO A 293 11.96 -25.60 25.21
C PRO A 293 12.19 -24.26 25.91
N HIS A 294 11.10 -23.53 26.16
CA HIS A 294 11.16 -22.27 26.89
C HIS A 294 11.69 -22.50 28.32
N ASP A 295 12.90 -22.00 28.59
CA ASP A 295 13.60 -22.13 29.86
C ASP A 295 14.56 -20.94 30.05
N VAL A 296 14.09 -19.94 30.80
CA VAL A 296 14.86 -18.72 31.10
C VAL A 296 16.09 -19.02 31.97
N ALA A 297 16.03 -20.03 32.85
CA ALA A 297 17.16 -20.40 33.70
C ALA A 297 18.27 -21.03 32.86
N ARG A 298 17.92 -21.93 31.93
CA ARG A 298 18.86 -22.50 30.96
C ARG A 298 19.45 -21.42 30.05
N ALA A 299 18.65 -20.47 29.59
CA ALA A 299 19.13 -19.33 28.80
C ALA A 299 20.21 -18.54 29.57
N LYS A 300 19.95 -18.17 30.83
CA LYS A 300 20.95 -17.48 31.67
C LYS A 300 22.22 -18.29 31.88
N ALA A 301 22.09 -19.59 32.12
CA ALA A 301 23.25 -20.48 32.30
C ALA A 301 24.11 -20.54 31.02
N LEU A 302 23.49 -20.63 29.84
CA LEU A 302 24.20 -20.61 28.56
C LEU A 302 24.85 -19.24 28.28
N LEU A 303 24.18 -18.13 28.59
CA LEU A 303 24.77 -16.79 28.49
C LEU A 303 25.99 -16.64 29.41
N ALA A 304 25.91 -17.12 30.65
CA ALA A 304 27.04 -17.12 31.58
C ALA A 304 28.22 -17.95 31.06
N GLN A 305 27.95 -19.16 30.53
CA GLN A 305 28.98 -20.01 29.90
C GLN A 305 29.59 -19.35 28.65
N ALA A 306 28.82 -18.54 27.93
CA ALA A 306 29.26 -17.79 26.77
C ALA A 306 30.05 -16.51 27.13
N GLY A 307 30.24 -16.19 28.42
CA GLY A 307 30.93 -14.99 28.88
C GLY A 307 30.04 -13.78 29.16
N TYR A 308 28.72 -13.94 29.18
CA TYR A 308 27.72 -12.89 29.42
C TYR A 308 26.85 -13.16 30.67
N PRO A 309 27.43 -13.31 31.88
CA PRO A 309 26.67 -13.63 33.10
C PRO A 309 25.66 -12.54 33.49
N ASN A 310 25.90 -11.30 33.08
CA ASN A 310 25.01 -10.15 33.30
C ASN A 310 24.21 -9.78 32.02
N GLY A 311 24.24 -10.66 31.00
CA GLY A 311 23.69 -10.40 29.68
C GLY A 311 24.42 -9.29 28.91
N PHE A 312 23.74 -8.74 27.91
CA PHE A 312 24.26 -7.71 27.00
C PHE A 312 23.13 -6.84 26.45
N ALA A 313 23.48 -5.76 25.75
CA ALA A 313 22.52 -4.93 25.02
C ALA A 313 22.52 -5.30 23.53
N ALA A 314 21.35 -5.29 22.89
CA ALA A 314 21.19 -5.56 21.46
C ALA A 314 20.07 -4.70 20.87
N THR A 315 20.07 -4.57 19.55
CA THR A 315 19.02 -3.91 18.78
C THR A 315 18.07 -4.92 18.14
N LEU A 316 16.80 -4.54 17.98
CA LEU A 316 15.81 -5.33 17.25
C LEU A 316 15.16 -4.44 16.19
N LYS A 317 15.61 -4.61 14.94
CA LYS A 317 15.11 -3.84 13.80
C LYS A 317 13.87 -4.51 13.22
N LEU A 318 12.72 -3.84 13.27
CA LEU A 318 11.43 -4.44 12.90
C LEU A 318 10.85 -3.77 11.65
N PRO A 319 10.45 -4.55 10.62
CA PRO A 319 9.73 -4.01 9.46
C PRO A 319 8.29 -3.60 9.83
N PRO A 320 7.54 -2.92 8.93
CA PRO A 320 6.16 -2.49 9.17
C PRO A 320 5.09 -3.54 9.53
N PRO A 321 5.12 -4.79 9.00
CA PRO A 321 4.06 -5.76 9.26
C PRO A 321 3.75 -5.96 10.74
N SER A 322 2.47 -6.05 11.07
CA SER A 322 1.99 -6.13 12.46
C SER A 322 2.52 -7.35 13.20
N TYR A 323 2.66 -8.49 12.52
CA TYR A 323 3.24 -9.71 13.10
C TYR A 323 4.66 -9.46 13.62
N ALA A 324 5.47 -8.67 12.91
CA ALA A 324 6.85 -8.39 13.29
C ALA A 324 6.93 -7.42 14.46
N ARG A 325 6.19 -6.30 14.39
CA ARG A 325 6.19 -5.26 15.44
C ARG A 325 5.62 -5.78 16.77
N ARG A 326 4.47 -6.46 16.73
CA ARG A 326 3.85 -7.05 17.94
C ARG A 326 4.70 -8.19 18.52
N SER A 327 5.26 -9.07 17.68
CA SER A 327 6.15 -10.14 18.15
C SER A 327 7.42 -9.57 18.77
N GLY A 328 7.99 -8.51 18.19
CA GLY A 328 9.22 -7.90 18.67
C GLY A 328 9.11 -7.29 20.07
N GLU A 329 7.97 -6.68 20.40
CA GLU A 329 7.68 -6.19 21.76
C GLU A 329 7.68 -7.33 22.79
N ILE A 330 7.03 -8.45 22.46
CA ILE A 330 6.97 -9.65 23.32
C ILE A 330 8.36 -10.29 23.45
N ILE A 331 9.09 -10.43 22.34
CA ILE A 331 10.46 -10.96 22.30
C ILE A 331 11.39 -10.10 23.16
N ALA A 332 11.34 -8.77 23.05
CA ALA A 332 12.15 -7.88 23.87
C ALA A 332 11.89 -8.08 25.37
N ALA A 333 10.62 -8.23 25.76
CA ALA A 333 10.24 -8.54 27.14
C ALA A 333 10.75 -9.91 27.61
N GLN A 334 10.65 -10.95 26.79
CA GLN A 334 11.14 -12.30 27.10
C GLN A 334 12.66 -12.35 27.23
N LEU A 335 13.38 -11.70 26.30
CA LEU A 335 14.84 -11.62 26.31
C LEU A 335 15.38 -10.81 27.51
N ALA A 336 14.66 -9.77 27.94
CA ALA A 336 15.00 -9.02 29.14
C ALA A 336 14.98 -9.90 30.41
N GLN A 337 14.07 -10.89 30.49
CA GLN A 337 14.03 -11.84 31.61
C GLN A 337 15.29 -12.74 31.66
N ALA A 338 15.92 -13.00 30.50
CA ALA A 338 17.19 -13.71 30.38
C ALA A 338 18.43 -12.80 30.56
N GLY A 339 18.24 -11.49 30.75
CA GLY A 339 19.32 -10.51 30.93
C GLY A 339 19.75 -9.77 29.66
N VAL A 340 19.10 -10.01 28.53
CA VAL A 340 19.41 -9.34 27.25
C VAL A 340 18.52 -8.10 27.09
N ARG A 341 19.13 -6.90 27.13
CA ARG A 341 18.41 -5.63 27.00
C ARG A 341 18.26 -5.26 25.53
N VAL A 342 17.02 -5.28 25.03
CA VAL A 342 16.72 -5.07 23.62
C VAL A 342 16.15 -3.66 23.39
N THR A 343 16.78 -2.90 22.50
CA THR A 343 16.24 -1.63 21.99
C THR A 343 15.52 -1.89 20.66
N ILE A 344 14.23 -1.62 20.59
CA ILE A 344 13.43 -1.80 19.37
C ILE A 344 13.62 -0.59 18.45
N GLU A 345 13.90 -0.87 17.19
CA GLU A 345 13.99 0.12 16.10
C GLU A 345 12.96 -0.22 15.03
N ASN A 346 11.85 0.51 15.02
CA ASN A 346 10.82 0.36 13.98
C ASN A 346 11.30 1.03 12.69
N LEU A 347 11.47 0.22 11.65
CA LEU A 347 11.88 0.67 10.32
C LEU A 347 10.68 0.67 9.36
N GLU A 348 10.74 1.55 8.38
CA GLU A 348 9.92 1.44 7.18
C GLU A 348 10.50 0.38 6.24
N TRP A 349 9.67 -0.23 5.38
CA TRP A 349 10.09 -1.39 4.58
C TRP A 349 11.36 -1.14 3.75
N ALA A 350 11.45 0.04 3.14
CA ALA A 350 12.63 0.48 2.41
C ALA A 350 13.89 0.56 3.29
N GLN A 351 13.77 1.06 4.52
CA GLN A 351 14.88 1.14 5.47
C GLN A 351 15.29 -0.24 5.97
N TRP A 352 14.33 -1.16 6.15
CA TRP A 352 14.62 -2.53 6.52
C TRP A 352 15.39 -3.24 5.41
N LEU A 353 14.93 -3.14 4.16
CA LEU A 353 15.62 -3.71 3.00
C LEU A 353 17.06 -3.19 2.87
N ASP A 354 17.26 -1.89 3.01
CA ASP A 354 18.60 -1.29 2.96
C ASP A 354 19.49 -1.71 4.13
N GLN A 355 19.03 -1.50 5.37
CA GLN A 355 19.87 -1.71 6.54
C GLN A 355 20.06 -3.18 6.88
N VAL A 356 19.00 -3.99 6.82
CA VAL A 356 18.99 -5.37 7.29
C VAL A 356 19.39 -6.32 6.17
N LEU A 357 18.63 -6.33 5.06
CA LEU A 357 18.82 -7.30 3.98
C LEU A 357 20.10 -7.03 3.18
N LYS A 358 20.33 -5.79 2.74
CA LYS A 358 21.50 -5.41 1.93
C LYS A 358 22.76 -5.18 2.76
N ASN A 359 22.71 -4.22 3.68
CA ASN A 359 23.89 -3.78 4.41
C ASN A 359 24.23 -4.67 5.63
N LYS A 360 23.40 -5.67 5.93
CA LYS A 360 23.56 -6.63 7.05
C LYS A 360 23.81 -5.92 8.39
N ASN A 361 23.33 -4.69 8.52
CA ASN A 361 23.50 -3.81 9.68
C ASN A 361 22.34 -4.01 10.66
N PHE A 362 22.38 -5.12 11.40
CA PHE A 362 21.41 -5.43 12.45
C PHE A 362 22.02 -6.43 13.45
N ASP A 363 21.44 -6.50 14.64
CA ASP A 363 21.69 -7.58 15.61
C ASP A 363 20.65 -8.67 15.42
N MET A 364 19.37 -8.29 15.56
CA MET A 364 18.21 -9.16 15.43
C MET A 364 17.12 -8.50 14.59
N THR A 365 16.29 -9.31 13.93
CA THR A 365 15.08 -8.86 13.23
C THR A 365 14.02 -9.95 13.22
N VAL A 366 12.74 -9.58 13.13
CA VAL A 366 11.64 -10.52 12.90
C VAL A 366 11.11 -10.34 11.49
N VAL A 367 11.09 -11.41 10.71
CA VAL A 367 10.56 -11.43 9.36
C VAL A 367 10.00 -12.81 9.04
N SER A 368 8.93 -12.85 8.25
CA SER A 368 8.52 -14.08 7.58
C SER A 368 9.19 -14.15 6.22
N HIS A 369 9.98 -15.19 6.00
CA HIS A 369 10.26 -15.66 4.64
C HIS A 369 9.00 -16.33 4.13
N THR A 370 8.78 -16.38 2.81
CA THR A 370 7.50 -16.84 2.23
C THR A 370 7.69 -17.66 0.96
N GLU A 371 8.93 -17.79 0.51
CA GLU A 371 9.37 -18.55 -0.64
C GLU A 371 9.35 -20.04 -0.27
N PRO A 372 8.60 -20.89 -0.99
CA PRO A 372 8.59 -22.31 -0.66
C PRO A 372 9.96 -22.94 -0.90
N MET A 373 10.40 -23.85 -0.04
CA MET A 373 11.63 -24.65 -0.27
C MET A 373 12.93 -23.82 -0.42
N ASP A 374 13.02 -22.63 0.15
CA ASP A 374 14.19 -21.73 0.08
C ASP A 374 15.31 -22.10 1.07
N TYR A 375 15.46 -23.39 1.41
CA TYR A 375 16.47 -23.90 2.35
C TYR A 375 17.91 -23.59 1.95
N ASP A 376 18.16 -23.22 0.69
CA ASP A 376 19.46 -22.83 0.18
C ASP A 376 19.92 -21.45 0.68
N ILE A 377 19.02 -20.61 1.23
CA ILE A 377 19.38 -19.30 1.82
C ILE A 377 20.46 -19.43 2.89
N TYR A 378 20.55 -20.59 3.54
CA TYR A 378 21.54 -20.91 4.56
C TYR A 378 22.93 -21.29 4.00
N GLY A 379 23.03 -21.66 2.71
CA GLY A 379 24.30 -21.93 2.03
C GLY A 379 24.84 -20.75 1.23
N ARG A 380 24.03 -19.69 1.03
CA ARG A 380 24.39 -18.50 0.24
C ARG A 380 25.04 -17.41 1.09
N ASP A 381 25.60 -16.40 0.44
CA ASP A 381 25.94 -15.14 1.12
C ASP A 381 24.69 -14.33 1.45
N TYR A 382 24.01 -14.71 2.54
CA TYR A 382 22.73 -14.14 2.93
C TYR A 382 22.82 -13.24 4.17
N TYR A 383 21.74 -12.50 4.46
CA TYR A 383 21.80 -11.36 5.38
C TYR A 383 22.09 -11.73 6.84
N PHE A 384 21.73 -12.94 7.28
CA PHE A 384 22.05 -13.43 8.62
C PHE A 384 23.49 -13.96 8.77
N GLY A 385 24.31 -13.96 7.70
CA GLY A 385 25.76 -14.20 7.80
C GLY A 385 26.18 -15.59 8.28
N TYR A 386 25.32 -16.61 8.12
CA TYR A 386 25.62 -17.99 8.52
C TYR A 386 26.61 -18.66 7.54
N ARG A 387 27.51 -19.48 8.09
CA ARG A 387 28.54 -20.22 7.35
C ARG A 387 28.77 -21.57 8.02
N SER A 388 28.72 -22.67 7.25
CA SER A 388 28.91 -24.02 7.79
C SER A 388 29.27 -25.01 6.69
N ALA A 389 30.52 -25.47 6.69
CA ALA A 389 30.98 -26.48 5.73
C ALA A 389 30.18 -27.80 5.80
N ALA A 390 29.67 -28.14 6.99
CA ALA A 390 28.81 -29.30 7.17
C ALA A 390 27.41 -29.12 6.55
N PHE A 391 26.88 -27.89 6.59
CA PHE A 391 25.65 -27.54 5.89
C PHE A 391 25.86 -27.56 4.37
N ASP A 392 26.93 -26.92 3.89
CA ASP A 392 27.26 -26.85 2.46
C ASP A 392 27.40 -28.27 1.87
N ALA A 393 28.05 -29.19 2.58
CA ALA A 393 28.16 -30.59 2.17
C ALA A 393 26.81 -31.33 2.10
N LEU A 394 25.83 -30.98 2.95
CA LEU A 394 24.46 -31.53 2.86
C LEU A 394 23.73 -30.98 1.64
N LEU A 395 23.89 -29.69 1.37
CA LEU A 395 23.30 -29.03 0.20
C LEU A 395 23.86 -29.59 -1.11
N ASP A 396 25.18 -29.78 -1.19
CA ASP A 396 25.84 -30.38 -2.36
C ASP A 396 25.32 -31.80 -2.65
N ARG A 397 25.17 -32.61 -1.59
CA ARG A 397 24.59 -33.97 -1.71
C ARG A 397 23.13 -33.92 -2.16
N LEU A 398 22.35 -32.96 -1.67
CA LEU A 398 20.94 -32.80 -2.06
C LEU A 398 20.81 -32.40 -3.53
N ASN A 399 21.70 -31.52 -4.01
CA ASN A 399 21.73 -31.09 -5.40
C ASN A 399 22.05 -32.27 -6.35
N GLN A 400 22.88 -33.21 -5.91
CA GLN A 400 23.22 -34.42 -6.66
C GLN A 400 22.17 -35.55 -6.55
N ALA A 401 21.27 -35.49 -5.57
CA ALA A 401 20.27 -36.54 -5.34
C ALA A 401 19.11 -36.43 -6.35
N VAL A 402 18.86 -37.51 -7.09
CA VAL A 402 17.82 -37.60 -8.14
C VAL A 402 16.56 -38.33 -7.69
N ASP A 403 16.64 -39.21 -6.68
CA ASP A 403 15.50 -39.96 -6.16
C ASP A 403 14.82 -39.27 -4.97
N ALA A 404 13.49 -39.38 -4.89
CA ALA A 404 12.70 -38.71 -3.86
C ALA A 404 13.04 -39.15 -2.40
N PRO A 405 13.25 -40.46 -2.10
CA PRO A 405 13.62 -40.89 -0.75
C PRO A 405 14.94 -40.28 -0.23
N THR A 406 16.01 -40.31 -1.02
CA THR A 406 17.29 -39.71 -0.62
C THR A 406 17.17 -38.20 -0.45
N ARG A 407 16.42 -37.52 -1.32
CA ARG A 407 16.13 -36.08 -1.18
C ARG A 407 15.41 -35.77 0.13
N SER A 408 14.34 -36.51 0.44
CA SER A 408 13.59 -36.35 1.70
C SER A 408 14.50 -36.49 2.93
N LEU A 409 15.38 -37.49 2.94
CA LEU A 409 16.34 -37.69 4.03
C LEU A 409 17.31 -36.51 4.19
N LEU A 410 17.83 -35.97 3.08
CA LEU A 410 18.77 -34.85 3.08
C LEU A 410 18.08 -33.54 3.49
N LEU A 411 16.86 -33.28 3.03
CA LEU A 411 16.05 -32.13 3.45
C LEU A 411 15.76 -32.13 4.96
N LYS A 412 15.46 -33.32 5.52
CA LYS A 412 15.29 -33.49 6.97
C LYS A 412 16.59 -33.29 7.74
N ALA A 413 17.73 -33.68 7.16
CA ALA A 413 19.05 -33.46 7.78
C ALA A 413 19.45 -31.98 7.77
N ILE A 414 19.18 -31.26 6.67
CA ILE A 414 19.37 -29.81 6.52
C ILE A 414 18.59 -29.06 7.61
N GLN A 415 17.30 -29.37 7.78
CA GLN A 415 16.47 -28.75 8.81
C GLN A 415 17.00 -28.98 10.24
N ARG A 416 17.46 -30.21 10.56
CA ARG A 416 18.09 -30.48 11.85
C ARG A 416 19.36 -29.67 12.04
N LYS A 417 20.22 -29.60 11.01
CA LYS A 417 21.48 -28.88 11.08
C LYS A 417 21.30 -27.39 11.38
N ILE A 418 20.41 -26.71 10.66
CA ILE A 418 20.16 -25.27 10.89
C ILE A 418 19.47 -25.00 12.22
N ALA A 419 18.62 -25.92 12.69
CA ALA A 419 18.01 -25.83 14.01
C ALA A 419 19.05 -26.03 15.12
N GLU A 420 19.91 -27.06 15.04
CA GLU A 420 20.96 -27.36 16.01
C GLU A 420 22.04 -26.26 16.11
N ASP A 421 22.37 -25.63 14.97
CA ASP A 421 23.26 -24.47 14.91
C ASP A 421 22.58 -23.18 15.38
N SER A 422 21.26 -23.25 15.69
CA SER A 422 20.42 -22.16 16.13
C SER A 422 20.61 -20.93 15.25
N VAL A 423 20.64 -21.13 13.92
CA VAL A 423 20.96 -20.05 12.97
C VAL A 423 19.99 -18.88 13.15
N ASN A 424 18.70 -19.21 13.21
CA ASN A 424 17.61 -18.32 13.55
C ASN A 424 16.78 -18.96 14.68
N VAL A 425 16.04 -18.16 15.45
CA VAL A 425 15.02 -18.71 16.35
C VAL A 425 13.72 -18.81 15.56
N PHE A 426 13.33 -20.03 15.19
CA PHE A 426 12.05 -20.32 14.56
C PHE A 426 10.90 -20.00 15.53
N LEU A 427 9.91 -19.20 15.10
CA LEU A 427 8.82 -18.73 15.96
C LEU A 427 7.53 -19.49 15.63
N PHE A 428 6.96 -19.23 14.44
CA PHE A 428 5.70 -19.81 13.99
C PHE A 428 5.57 -19.79 12.47
N GLU A 429 4.77 -20.70 11.93
CA GLU A 429 4.28 -20.66 10.54
C GLU A 429 3.21 -19.57 10.43
N PHE A 430 3.40 -18.66 9.47
CA PHE A 430 2.55 -17.50 9.27
C PHE A 430 1.19 -17.96 8.71
N PRO A 431 0.07 -17.74 9.44
CA PRO A 431 -1.21 -18.27 9.02
C PRO A 431 -1.80 -17.49 7.84
N LYS A 432 -2.45 -18.18 6.90
CA LYS A 432 -3.29 -17.54 5.87
C LYS A 432 -4.65 -17.18 6.46
N LEU A 433 -4.77 -15.95 6.95
CA LEU A 433 -6.00 -15.45 7.55
C LEU A 433 -6.98 -15.00 6.47
N ASN A 434 -7.85 -15.88 5.99
CA ASN A 434 -8.80 -15.51 4.96
C ASN A 434 -10.16 -15.09 5.54
N VAL A 435 -10.73 -14.02 5.00
CA VAL A 435 -12.12 -13.61 5.23
C VAL A 435 -12.81 -13.48 3.89
N TRP A 436 -13.83 -14.29 3.65
CA TRP A 436 -14.58 -14.31 2.39
C TRP A 436 -16.05 -14.05 2.63
N ASP A 437 -16.74 -13.56 1.61
CA ASP A 437 -18.20 -13.61 1.52
C ASP A 437 -18.67 -15.08 1.62
N ALA A 438 -19.77 -15.31 2.35
CA ALA A 438 -20.29 -16.64 2.62
C ALA A 438 -20.76 -17.38 1.35
N HIS A 439 -21.04 -16.69 0.25
CA HIS A 439 -21.43 -17.27 -1.03
C HIS A 439 -20.25 -17.50 -1.97
N LEU A 440 -19.08 -16.91 -1.70
CA LEU A 440 -17.90 -17.06 -2.53
C LEU A 440 -17.23 -18.42 -2.33
N ARG A 441 -16.87 -19.07 -3.44
CA ARG A 441 -16.23 -20.38 -3.54
C ARG A 441 -15.03 -20.33 -4.47
N GLY A 442 -14.23 -21.40 -4.47
CA GLY A 442 -13.12 -21.58 -5.40
C GLY A 442 -11.84 -20.81 -5.07
N LEU A 443 -11.82 -20.04 -3.97
CA LEU A 443 -10.59 -19.45 -3.44
C LEU A 443 -9.78 -20.49 -2.64
N TRP A 444 -8.47 -20.38 -2.74
CA TRP A 444 -7.55 -21.30 -2.06
C TRP A 444 -7.51 -21.04 -0.55
N ARG A 445 -7.70 -22.12 0.21
CA ARG A 445 -7.56 -22.12 1.67
C ARG A 445 -6.12 -21.77 2.08
N ASP A 446 -5.16 -22.46 1.47
CA ASP A 446 -3.74 -22.39 1.80
C ASP A 446 -2.99 -21.55 0.75
N SER A 447 -1.73 -21.19 1.03
CA SER A 447 -0.82 -20.52 0.09
C SER A 447 0.47 -21.34 -0.06
N PRO A 448 0.45 -22.41 -0.86
CA PRO A 448 1.67 -23.16 -1.17
C PRO A 448 2.63 -22.39 -2.09
N VAL A 449 2.15 -21.28 -2.65
CA VAL A 449 2.92 -20.29 -3.41
C VAL A 449 2.29 -18.91 -3.13
N GLN A 450 3.04 -17.85 -3.37
CA GLN A 450 2.65 -16.45 -3.14
C GLN A 450 1.59 -15.97 -4.15
N ALA A 451 0.41 -16.59 -4.19
CA ALA A 451 -0.61 -16.31 -5.20
C ALA A 451 -2.02 -16.22 -4.62
N ASN A 452 -2.82 -15.28 -5.14
CA ASN A 452 -4.28 -15.27 -4.95
C ASN A 452 -4.96 -15.64 -6.27
N VAL A 453 -4.96 -16.94 -6.57
CA VAL A 453 -5.57 -17.48 -7.79
C VAL A 453 -7.09 -17.36 -7.69
N VAL A 454 -7.69 -16.64 -8.65
CA VAL A 454 -9.14 -16.39 -8.73
C VAL A 454 -9.79 -17.07 -9.95
N ALA A 455 -9.01 -17.81 -10.74
CA ALA A 455 -9.48 -18.54 -11.93
C ALA A 455 -10.66 -19.47 -11.64
N GLU A 456 -10.61 -20.15 -10.50
CA GLU A 456 -11.63 -21.10 -10.07
C GLU A 456 -12.69 -20.45 -9.19
N ALA A 457 -12.68 -19.13 -8.95
CA ALA A 457 -13.63 -18.51 -8.04
C ALA A 457 -15.03 -18.34 -8.65
N TRP A 458 -16.07 -18.51 -7.83
CA TRP A 458 -17.46 -18.22 -8.19
C TRP A 458 -18.32 -17.90 -6.96
N PHE A 459 -19.41 -17.17 -7.16
CA PHE A 459 -20.46 -17.06 -6.17
C PHE A 459 -21.48 -18.18 -6.39
N ASP A 460 -21.83 -18.92 -5.34
CA ASP A 460 -23.02 -19.79 -5.39
C ASP A 460 -24.21 -18.91 -5.80
N GLU A 461 -24.97 -19.27 -6.84
CA GLU A 461 -26.10 -18.43 -7.30
C GLU A 461 -27.09 -18.20 -6.14
N PRO A 462 -27.60 -16.96 -5.99
CA PRO A 462 -29.06 -16.82 -6.02
C PRO A 462 -29.49 -15.45 -6.57
N GLY A 463 -30.04 -15.41 -7.80
CA GLY A 463 -30.58 -14.17 -8.36
C GLY A 463 -29.58 -13.00 -8.41
N SER A 464 -28.32 -13.26 -8.79
CA SER A 464 -27.33 -12.19 -8.89
C SER A 464 -27.65 -11.26 -10.06
N THR A 465 -28.17 -10.07 -9.75
CA THR A 465 -28.06 -8.92 -10.63
C THR A 465 -26.58 -8.70 -10.95
N ALA A 466 -26.22 -8.86 -12.22
CA ALA A 466 -24.92 -8.48 -12.73
C ALA A 466 -24.62 -7.01 -12.37
N PRO A 467 -23.39 -6.65 -11.98
CA PRO A 467 -22.94 -5.30 -12.23
C PRO A 467 -23.01 -5.07 -13.75
N ALA A 468 -23.61 -3.94 -14.15
CA ALA A 468 -23.75 -3.55 -15.54
C ALA A 468 -22.41 -3.66 -16.29
N GLU A 469 -22.50 -3.98 -17.59
CA GLU A 469 -21.38 -3.99 -18.54
C GLU A 469 -20.35 -2.89 -18.24
N ALA A 470 -19.08 -3.29 -18.17
CA ALA A 470 -17.98 -2.35 -18.18
C ALA A 470 -18.15 -1.42 -19.40
N PRO A 471 -18.25 -0.09 -19.20
CA PRO A 471 -18.37 0.82 -20.33
C PRO A 471 -17.11 0.69 -21.19
N ARG A 472 -17.32 0.66 -22.51
CA ARG A 472 -16.23 0.76 -23.48
C ARG A 472 -15.39 1.97 -23.12
N VAL A 473 -14.07 1.78 -23.19
CA VAL A 473 -13.05 2.81 -23.00
C VAL A 473 -13.40 4.03 -23.84
N ALA A 474 -14.01 5.02 -23.21
CA ALA A 474 -13.98 6.39 -23.66
C ALA A 474 -12.75 7.02 -23.00
N GLN A 475 -11.84 7.53 -23.82
CA GLN A 475 -10.76 8.40 -23.36
C GLN A 475 -11.35 9.46 -22.43
N SER A 476 -10.70 9.64 -21.29
CA SER A 476 -11.08 10.57 -20.23
C SER A 476 -11.53 11.90 -20.82
N SER A 477 -12.76 12.28 -20.52
CA SER A 477 -13.33 13.53 -21.01
C SER A 477 -12.66 14.68 -20.26
N ALA A 478 -11.63 15.26 -20.88
CA ALA A 478 -10.75 16.32 -20.41
C ALA A 478 -11.44 17.68 -20.18
N TRP A 479 -12.74 17.73 -19.84
CA TRP A 479 -13.48 18.99 -19.73
C TRP A 479 -13.43 19.62 -18.33
N ALA A 480 -13.14 18.86 -17.27
CA ALA A 480 -13.12 19.40 -15.90
C ALA A 480 -12.00 20.44 -15.68
N ALA A 481 -10.81 20.22 -16.25
CA ALA A 481 -9.68 21.15 -16.14
C ALA A 481 -9.89 22.48 -16.90
N PRO A 482 -10.31 22.49 -18.19
CA PRO A 482 -10.57 23.74 -18.90
C PRO A 482 -11.80 24.50 -18.37
N VAL A 483 -12.82 23.84 -17.81
CA VAL A 483 -13.96 24.53 -17.18
C VAL A 483 -13.55 25.22 -15.88
N ALA A 484 -12.71 24.59 -15.06
CA ALA A 484 -12.16 25.21 -13.85
C ALA A 484 -11.22 26.39 -14.18
N LEU A 485 -10.34 26.23 -15.18
CA LEU A 485 -9.45 27.30 -15.65
C LEU A 485 -10.21 28.45 -16.30
N ALA A 486 -11.23 28.18 -17.09
CA ALA A 486 -12.10 29.20 -17.68
C ALA A 486 -12.92 29.93 -16.60
N GLY A 487 -13.38 29.22 -15.55
CA GLY A 487 -14.05 29.82 -14.40
C GLY A 487 -13.15 30.78 -13.61
N VAL A 488 -11.89 30.39 -13.37
CA VAL A 488 -10.88 31.25 -12.73
C VAL A 488 -10.56 32.44 -13.63
N ALA A 489 -10.37 32.25 -14.93
CA ALA A 489 -10.11 33.34 -15.88
C ALA A 489 -11.29 34.32 -15.96
N ALA A 490 -12.54 33.83 -15.96
CA ALA A 490 -13.74 34.66 -15.95
C ALA A 490 -13.92 35.43 -14.63
N LEU A 491 -13.65 34.79 -13.48
CA LEU A 491 -13.64 35.44 -12.18
C LEU A 491 -12.54 36.51 -12.09
N MET A 492 -11.36 36.23 -12.66
CA MET A 492 -10.26 37.19 -12.77
C MET A 492 -10.67 38.38 -13.63
N LEU A 493 -11.26 38.15 -14.80
CA LEU A 493 -11.75 39.23 -15.68
C LEU A 493 -12.82 40.07 -14.97
N LEU A 494 -13.78 39.44 -14.29
CA LEU A 494 -14.80 40.10 -13.48
C LEU A 494 -14.21 40.90 -12.31
N ALA A 495 -13.18 40.37 -11.65
CA ALA A 495 -12.48 41.03 -10.57
C ALA A 495 -11.69 42.24 -11.08
N PHE A 496 -10.95 42.10 -12.19
CA PHE A 496 -10.24 43.19 -12.85
C PHE A 496 -11.19 44.31 -13.28
N VAL A 497 -12.34 43.95 -13.87
CA VAL A 497 -13.37 44.92 -14.31
C VAL A 497 -14.05 45.62 -13.13
N ARG A 498 -14.27 44.93 -11.99
CA ARG A 498 -15.01 45.50 -10.85
C ARG A 498 -14.16 46.15 -9.75
N LEU A 499 -12.89 45.79 -9.63
CA LEU A 499 -12.03 46.16 -8.49
C LEU A 499 -10.80 47.01 -8.89
N GLY A 500 -10.47 47.09 -10.18
CA GLY A 500 -9.36 47.88 -10.70
C GLY A 500 -8.02 47.11 -10.71
N ALA A 501 -7.23 47.35 -11.76
CA ALA A 501 -6.01 46.59 -12.05
C ALA A 501 -4.90 46.75 -10.99
N THR A 502 -4.79 47.92 -10.35
CA THR A 502 -3.80 48.20 -9.30
C THR A 502 -4.04 47.39 -8.02
N TYR A 503 -5.29 47.28 -7.57
CA TYR A 503 -5.64 46.50 -6.38
C TYR A 503 -5.40 45.00 -6.60
N VAL A 504 -5.88 44.48 -7.73
CA VAL A 504 -5.71 43.06 -8.09
C VAL A 504 -4.22 42.73 -8.31
N GLY A 505 -3.48 43.61 -9.00
CA GLY A 505 -2.04 43.45 -9.25
C GLY A 505 -1.20 43.44 -7.97
N GLY A 506 -1.45 44.35 -7.03
CA GLY A 506 -0.74 44.40 -5.75
C GLY A 506 -0.95 43.13 -4.90
N ARG A 507 -2.17 42.60 -4.89
CA ARG A 507 -2.49 41.33 -4.21
C ARG A 507 -1.86 40.12 -4.89
N LEU A 508 -1.91 40.06 -6.22
CA LEU A 508 -1.30 38.99 -6.99
C LEU A 508 0.22 38.94 -6.77
N LEU A 509 0.90 40.08 -6.70
CA LEU A 509 2.33 40.16 -6.40
C LEU A 509 2.66 39.61 -5.01
N ALA A 510 1.96 40.07 -3.97
CA ALA A 510 2.18 39.62 -2.60
C ALA A 510 1.99 38.09 -2.45
N LEU A 511 0.98 37.55 -3.10
CA LEU A 511 0.70 36.11 -3.10
C LEU A 511 1.73 35.31 -3.91
N THR A 512 2.18 35.84 -5.06
CA THR A 512 3.24 35.21 -5.86
C THR A 512 4.55 35.14 -5.09
N LEU A 513 4.93 36.23 -4.41
CA LEU A 513 6.13 36.25 -3.56
C LEU A 513 6.02 35.26 -2.39
N THR A 514 4.84 35.17 -1.77
CA THR A 514 4.57 34.21 -0.70
C THR A 514 4.67 32.77 -1.20
N PHE A 515 4.12 32.49 -2.37
CA PHE A 515 4.20 31.18 -3.00
C PHE A 515 5.65 30.79 -3.34
N LEU A 516 6.42 31.71 -3.94
CA LEU A 516 7.84 31.50 -4.24
C LEU A 516 8.67 31.27 -2.96
N ALA A 517 8.40 32.02 -1.89
CA ALA A 517 9.05 31.78 -0.61
C ALA A 517 8.72 30.37 -0.07
N ALA A 518 7.46 29.95 -0.17
CA ALA A 518 7.05 28.61 0.24
C ALA A 518 7.71 27.51 -0.61
N THR A 519 7.88 27.70 -1.93
CA THR A 519 8.58 26.70 -2.77
C THR A 519 10.05 26.56 -2.41
N VAL A 520 10.72 27.65 -2.03
CA VAL A 520 12.10 27.59 -1.49
C VAL A 520 12.14 26.76 -0.21
N VAL A 521 11.22 27.00 0.73
CA VAL A 521 11.16 26.25 1.99
C VAL A 521 10.93 24.75 1.73
N VAL A 522 9.96 24.41 0.88
CA VAL A 522 9.68 23.02 0.51
C VAL A 522 10.91 22.37 -0.11
N PHE A 523 11.58 23.05 -1.05
CA PHE A 523 12.81 22.55 -1.66
C PHE A 523 13.88 22.26 -0.62
N LEU A 524 14.19 23.22 0.27
CA LEU A 524 15.23 23.07 1.28
C LEU A 524 14.95 21.92 2.26
N LEU A 525 13.69 21.74 2.68
CA LEU A 525 13.30 20.63 3.57
C LEU A 525 13.57 19.27 2.93
N ILE A 526 13.29 19.13 1.64
CA ILE A 526 13.56 17.88 0.91
C ILE A 526 15.07 17.62 0.82
N GLN A 527 15.90 18.65 0.66
CA GLN A 527 17.36 18.48 0.55
C GLN A 527 18.05 18.03 1.84
N VAL A 528 17.44 18.32 3.00
CA VAL A 528 17.98 17.89 4.30
C VAL A 528 17.57 16.44 4.62
N THR A 529 16.67 15.84 3.85
CA THR A 529 16.18 14.48 4.10
C THR A 529 17.28 13.45 3.79
N PRO A 530 17.62 12.56 4.74
CA PRO A 530 18.72 11.61 4.56
C PRO A 530 18.40 10.48 3.57
N GLY A 531 19.30 10.25 2.61
CA GLY A 531 19.26 9.15 1.63
C GLY A 531 19.54 9.63 0.20
N ASP A 532 20.11 8.78 -0.64
CA ASP A 532 20.33 9.07 -2.06
C ASP A 532 19.16 8.57 -2.93
N PRO A 533 18.38 9.46 -3.58
CA PRO A 533 17.27 9.07 -4.44
C PRO A 533 17.65 8.13 -5.58
N ALA A 534 18.83 8.29 -6.18
CA ALA A 534 19.27 7.46 -7.30
C ALA A 534 19.62 6.04 -6.86
N ALA A 535 20.26 5.90 -5.69
CA ALA A 535 20.55 4.60 -5.09
C ALA A 535 19.25 3.86 -4.74
N TYR A 536 18.23 4.58 -4.29
CA TYR A 536 16.90 4.02 -4.02
C TYR A 536 16.21 3.53 -5.30
N MET A 537 16.22 4.34 -6.37
CA MET A 537 15.59 3.99 -7.64
C MET A 537 16.21 2.77 -8.32
N MET A 538 17.51 2.56 -8.22
CA MET A 538 18.16 1.42 -8.89
C MET A 538 18.03 0.11 -8.11
N GLY A 539 17.59 0.18 -6.85
CA GLY A 539 17.40 -0.99 -6.00
C GLY A 539 18.70 -1.51 -5.38
N LEU A 540 18.55 -2.52 -4.52
CA LEU A 540 19.64 -2.98 -3.65
C LEU A 540 20.83 -3.57 -4.42
N ASN A 541 20.61 -4.15 -5.60
CA ASN A 541 21.61 -4.86 -6.39
C ASN A 541 22.25 -4.01 -7.51
N ALA A 542 21.98 -2.70 -7.55
CA ALA A 542 22.51 -1.83 -8.58
C ALA A 542 24.02 -1.58 -8.45
N SER A 543 24.71 -1.56 -9.59
CA SER A 543 26.14 -1.22 -9.61
C SER A 543 26.35 0.25 -9.20
N PRO A 544 27.43 0.58 -8.46
CA PRO A 544 27.74 1.96 -8.07
C PRO A 544 27.83 2.92 -9.26
N GLU A 545 28.31 2.44 -10.41
CA GLU A 545 28.42 3.21 -11.64
C GLU A 545 27.05 3.55 -12.23
N ALA A 546 26.11 2.59 -12.18
CA ALA A 546 24.75 2.81 -12.65
C ALA A 546 23.99 3.78 -11.74
N VAL A 547 24.24 3.73 -10.42
CA VAL A 547 23.72 4.72 -9.46
C VAL A 547 24.29 6.10 -9.75
N ALA A 548 25.60 6.23 -9.96
CA ALA A 548 26.24 7.51 -10.29
C ALA A 548 25.72 8.09 -11.61
N ALA A 549 25.57 7.26 -12.65
CA ALA A 549 24.99 7.67 -13.92
C ALA A 549 23.54 8.18 -13.74
N LEU A 550 22.73 7.49 -12.94
CA LEU A 550 21.36 7.93 -12.64
C LEU A 550 21.35 9.24 -11.83
N ARG A 551 22.26 9.42 -10.86
CA ARG A 551 22.39 10.70 -10.13
C ARG A 551 22.63 11.87 -11.08
N THR A 552 23.52 11.69 -12.05
CA THR A 552 23.81 12.70 -13.07
C THR A 552 22.60 12.92 -13.98
N GLN A 553 21.92 11.87 -14.43
CA GLN A 553 20.69 11.98 -15.23
C GLN A 553 19.56 12.72 -14.50
N MET A 554 19.46 12.54 -13.18
CA MET A 554 18.49 13.22 -12.33
C MET A 554 18.92 14.65 -11.95
N GLY A 555 20.08 15.11 -12.40
CA GLY A 555 20.61 16.43 -12.08
C GLY A 555 20.99 16.62 -10.60
N LEU A 556 21.17 15.53 -9.85
CA LEU A 556 21.44 15.58 -8.41
C LEU A 556 22.82 16.14 -8.07
N ASP A 557 23.74 16.13 -9.02
CA ASP A 557 25.13 16.61 -8.88
C ASP A 557 25.27 18.13 -9.05
N GLY A 558 24.21 18.83 -9.49
CA GLY A 558 24.19 20.28 -9.66
C GLY A 558 24.20 21.06 -8.33
N SER A 559 24.57 22.33 -8.40
CA SER A 559 24.51 23.23 -7.23
C SER A 559 23.08 23.42 -6.72
N LEU A 560 22.89 23.70 -5.41
CA LEU A 560 21.55 23.92 -4.83
C LEU A 560 20.70 24.94 -5.60
N PRO A 561 21.23 26.12 -6.00
CA PRO A 561 20.46 27.09 -6.77
C PRO A 561 20.04 26.56 -8.15
N GLN A 562 20.96 25.89 -8.85
CA GLN A 562 20.69 25.34 -10.18
C GLN A 562 19.52 24.35 -10.12
N ARG A 563 19.58 23.38 -9.20
CA ARG A 563 18.53 22.37 -9.03
C ARG A 563 17.19 22.98 -8.64
N TYR A 564 17.19 24.08 -7.86
CA TYR A 564 15.96 24.82 -7.54
C TYR A 564 15.35 25.46 -8.78
N PHE A 565 16.15 26.16 -9.59
CA PHE A 565 15.66 26.80 -10.81
C PHE A 565 15.21 25.78 -11.86
N ASP A 566 15.92 24.67 -12.03
CA ASP A 566 15.53 23.58 -12.92
C ASP A 566 14.18 22.98 -12.50
N TRP A 567 14.01 22.74 -11.20
CA TRP A 567 12.76 22.22 -10.65
C TRP A 567 11.59 23.19 -10.83
N ILE A 568 11.75 24.47 -10.50
CA ILE A 568 10.68 25.48 -10.68
C ILE A 568 10.37 25.71 -12.17
N ALA A 569 11.38 25.69 -13.05
CA ALA A 569 11.17 25.80 -14.48
C ALA A 569 10.43 24.58 -15.05
N GLY A 570 10.72 23.38 -14.55
CA GLY A 570 9.96 22.15 -14.85
C GLY A 570 8.50 22.27 -14.41
N LEU A 571 8.27 22.67 -13.15
CA LEU A 571 6.94 22.87 -12.59
C LEU A 571 6.11 23.87 -13.43
N ALA A 572 6.72 24.98 -13.85
CA ALA A 572 6.08 25.99 -14.69
C ALA A 572 5.70 25.47 -16.09
N ARG A 573 6.36 24.41 -16.58
CA ARG A 573 6.03 23.73 -17.84
C ARG A 573 5.07 22.55 -17.64
N GLY A 574 4.64 22.27 -16.40
CA GLY A 574 3.78 21.13 -16.07
C GLY A 574 4.54 19.81 -15.87
N ASP A 575 5.87 19.86 -15.78
CA ASP A 575 6.70 18.71 -15.42
C ASP A 575 6.87 18.64 -13.90
N PHE A 576 6.19 17.68 -13.27
CA PHE A 576 6.26 17.39 -11.84
C PHE A 576 7.30 16.29 -11.51
N GLY A 577 8.08 15.86 -12.51
CA GLY A 577 8.98 14.72 -12.40
C GLY A 577 8.28 13.37 -12.46
N VAL A 578 9.05 12.32 -12.17
CA VAL A 578 8.61 10.92 -12.21
C VAL A 578 8.68 10.33 -10.81
N SER A 579 7.61 9.64 -10.40
CA SER A 579 7.56 8.94 -9.11
C SER A 579 8.55 7.78 -9.08
N TYR A 580 9.32 7.67 -8.01
CA TYR A 580 10.26 6.56 -7.80
C TYR A 580 9.54 5.27 -7.42
N THR A 581 8.46 5.37 -6.66
CA THR A 581 7.68 4.21 -6.25
C THR A 581 6.84 3.68 -7.41
N TYR A 582 6.07 4.56 -8.05
CA TYR A 582 5.07 4.15 -9.03
C TYR A 582 5.60 4.12 -10.47
N ARG A 583 6.79 4.69 -10.73
CA ARG A 583 7.44 4.75 -12.06
C ARG A 583 6.57 5.41 -13.14
N VAL A 584 5.73 6.35 -12.73
CA VAL A 584 4.87 7.13 -13.63
C VAL A 584 5.06 8.64 -13.38
N PRO A 585 4.73 9.50 -14.37
CA PRO A 585 4.78 10.94 -14.18
C PRO A 585 3.92 11.38 -12.99
N VAL A 586 4.49 12.20 -12.11
CA VAL A 586 3.79 12.67 -10.88
C VAL A 586 2.55 13.49 -11.22
N GLY A 587 2.55 14.19 -12.36
CA GLY A 587 1.38 14.91 -12.86
C GLY A 587 0.16 14.00 -13.09
N GLN A 588 0.37 12.75 -13.54
CA GLN A 588 -0.71 11.78 -13.71
C GLN A 588 -1.29 11.36 -12.36
N LEU A 589 -0.42 11.03 -11.39
CA LEU A 589 -0.83 10.72 -10.02
C LEU A 589 -1.64 11.88 -9.42
N ILE A 590 -1.12 13.11 -9.52
CA ILE A 590 -1.80 14.30 -9.02
C ILE A 590 -3.18 14.45 -9.66
N ALA A 591 -3.29 14.32 -10.98
CA ALA A 591 -4.56 14.51 -11.68
C ALA A 591 -5.64 13.52 -11.21
N GLU A 592 -5.28 12.23 -11.07
CA GLU A 592 -6.18 11.20 -10.56
C GLU A 592 -6.65 11.48 -9.13
N ARG A 593 -5.76 11.98 -8.27
CA ARG A 593 -6.06 12.27 -6.87
C ARG A 593 -6.82 13.57 -6.66
N VAL A 594 -6.54 14.61 -7.44
CA VAL A 594 -7.30 15.88 -7.44
C VAL A 594 -8.76 15.62 -7.79
N ALA A 595 -9.04 14.69 -8.69
CA ALA A 595 -10.41 14.30 -9.05
C ALA A 595 -11.23 13.74 -7.88
N VAL A 596 -10.58 13.39 -6.76
CA VAL A 596 -11.25 12.93 -5.53
C VAL A 596 -11.20 14.03 -4.45
N SER A 597 -10.02 14.57 -4.15
CA SER A 597 -9.83 15.51 -3.04
C SER A 597 -10.50 16.86 -3.27
N LEU A 598 -10.50 17.38 -4.50
CA LEU A 598 -11.12 18.68 -4.78
C LEU A 598 -12.65 18.63 -4.64
N PRO A 599 -13.38 17.68 -5.28
CA PRO A 599 -14.80 17.50 -5.03
C PRO A 599 -15.12 17.25 -3.55
N LEU A 600 -14.32 16.44 -2.85
CA LEU A 600 -14.49 16.21 -1.42
C LEU A 600 -14.39 17.52 -0.60
N ALA A 601 -13.36 18.31 -0.84
CA ALA A 601 -13.15 19.58 -0.13
C ALA A 601 -14.27 20.59 -0.43
N LEU A 602 -14.71 20.68 -1.70
CA LEU A 602 -15.82 21.55 -2.10
C LEU A 602 -17.16 21.10 -1.50
N MET A 603 -17.43 19.80 -1.49
CA MET A 603 -18.62 19.24 -0.84
C MET A 603 -18.61 19.51 0.67
N ALA A 604 -17.46 19.31 1.33
CA ALA A 604 -17.31 19.57 2.75
C ALA A 604 -17.50 21.06 3.08
N LEU A 605 -16.92 21.96 2.28
CA LEU A 605 -17.07 23.41 2.46
C LEU A 605 -18.52 23.87 2.23
N ALA A 606 -19.14 23.41 1.14
CA ALA A 606 -20.53 23.74 0.83
C ALA A 606 -21.48 23.27 1.93
N LEU A 607 -21.27 22.05 2.44
CA LEU A 607 -22.04 21.49 3.53
C LEU A 607 -21.80 22.24 4.84
N ALA A 608 -20.55 22.63 5.12
CA ALA A 608 -20.21 23.41 6.31
C ALA A 608 -20.94 24.76 6.32
N VAL A 609 -20.93 25.48 5.19
CA VAL A 609 -21.68 26.73 5.01
C VAL A 609 -23.18 26.51 5.11
N ALA A 610 -23.72 25.50 4.43
CA ALA A 610 -25.14 25.19 4.41
C ALA A 610 -25.70 24.84 5.80
N VAL A 611 -24.90 24.21 6.66
CA VAL A 611 -25.26 23.88 8.05
C VAL A 611 -25.02 25.07 8.98
N ALA A 612 -23.88 25.75 8.84
CA ALA A 612 -23.48 26.83 9.74
C ALA A 612 -24.42 28.04 9.69
N PHE A 613 -24.86 28.43 8.49
CA PHE A 613 -25.66 29.64 8.30
C PHE A 613 -27.02 29.58 8.99
N PRO A 614 -27.85 28.55 8.78
CA PRO A 614 -29.11 28.39 9.49
C PRO A 614 -28.91 28.35 11.01
N ILE A 615 -27.91 27.60 11.49
CA ILE A 615 -27.63 27.46 12.93
C ILE A 615 -27.20 28.80 13.53
N GLY A 616 -26.26 29.50 12.90
CA GLY A 616 -25.73 30.78 13.38
C GLY A 616 -26.80 31.87 13.40
N VAL A 617 -27.61 31.98 12.34
CA VAL A 617 -28.73 32.94 12.27
C VAL A 617 -29.81 32.59 13.29
N PHE A 618 -30.17 31.31 13.43
CA PHE A 618 -31.17 30.87 14.39
C PHE A 618 -30.75 31.18 15.83
N ALA A 619 -29.50 30.87 16.19
CA ALA A 619 -28.96 31.12 17.51
C ALA A 619 -28.85 32.62 17.81
N ALA A 620 -28.42 33.45 16.84
CA ALA A 620 -28.35 34.90 17.01
C ALA A 620 -29.74 35.51 17.26
N ARG A 621 -30.77 35.07 16.52
CA ARG A 621 -32.17 35.51 16.72
C ARG A 621 -32.77 35.09 18.06
N ARG A 622 -32.20 34.07 18.70
CA ARG A 622 -32.63 33.53 19.99
C ARG A 622 -31.64 33.86 21.12
N ARG A 623 -30.74 34.83 20.92
CA ARG A 623 -29.69 35.22 21.87
C ARG A 623 -30.22 35.27 23.30
N GLY A 624 -29.56 34.56 24.20
CA GLY A 624 -29.88 34.57 25.64
C GLY A 624 -31.08 33.71 26.03
N ARG A 625 -31.72 32.98 25.10
CA ARG A 625 -32.76 31.99 25.40
C ARG A 625 -32.18 30.58 25.44
N ALA A 626 -32.90 29.64 26.08
CA ALA A 626 -32.49 28.24 26.15
C ALA A 626 -32.18 27.62 24.77
N ALA A 627 -32.91 28.00 23.71
CA ALA A 627 -32.66 27.52 22.35
C ALA A 627 -31.26 27.89 21.83
N ASP A 628 -30.75 29.08 22.17
CA ASP A 628 -29.40 29.51 21.84
C ASP A 628 -28.36 28.70 22.65
N THR A 629 -28.56 28.57 23.96
CA THR A 629 -27.69 27.75 24.84
C THR A 629 -27.58 26.30 24.38
N VAL A 630 -28.70 25.65 24.06
CA VAL A 630 -28.73 24.26 23.58
C VAL A 630 -28.03 24.14 22.23
N THR A 631 -28.34 25.04 21.28
CA THR A 631 -27.72 25.04 19.95
C THR A 631 -26.20 25.20 20.06
N MET A 632 -25.74 26.16 20.87
CA MET A 632 -24.30 26.39 21.07
C MET A 632 -23.63 25.23 21.83
N GLY A 633 -24.34 24.60 22.77
CA GLY A 633 -23.90 23.38 23.44
C GLY A 633 -23.65 22.23 22.45
N VAL A 634 -24.60 21.98 21.54
CA VAL A 634 -24.44 20.97 20.48
C VAL A 634 -23.28 21.31 19.55
N THR A 635 -23.13 22.57 19.12
CA THR A 635 -21.97 22.96 18.29
C THR A 635 -20.64 22.75 19.02
N GLN A 636 -20.58 22.96 20.34
CA GLN A 636 -19.36 22.72 21.13
C GLN A 636 -18.95 21.25 21.12
N VAL A 637 -19.91 20.32 21.13
CA VAL A 637 -19.61 18.88 21.01
C VAL A 637 -18.92 18.58 19.68
N PHE A 638 -19.47 19.05 18.55
CA PHE A 638 -18.85 18.84 17.23
C PHE A 638 -17.48 19.51 17.08
N MET A 639 -17.26 20.67 17.74
CA MET A 639 -15.95 21.31 17.77
C MET A 639 -14.92 20.55 18.59
N ALA A 640 -15.34 19.87 19.67
CA ALA A 640 -14.44 19.12 20.54
C ALA A 640 -14.09 17.73 19.98
N MET A 641 -14.87 17.22 19.03
CA MET A 641 -14.67 15.89 18.45
C MET A 641 -13.52 15.88 17.42
N PRO A 642 -12.54 14.97 17.57
CA PRO A 642 -11.53 14.78 16.53
C PRO A 642 -12.17 14.27 15.22
N ASN A 643 -11.73 14.81 14.07
CA ASN A 643 -12.28 14.45 12.75
C ASN A 643 -12.25 12.95 12.48
N PHE A 644 -11.14 12.28 12.82
CA PHE A 644 -10.99 10.85 12.60
C PHE A 644 -11.95 10.02 13.47
N TRP A 645 -12.17 10.43 14.72
CA TRP A 645 -13.10 9.75 15.62
C TRP A 645 -14.53 9.90 15.11
N PHE A 646 -14.90 11.10 14.66
CA PHE A 646 -16.20 11.32 14.06
C PHE A 646 -16.38 10.53 12.76
N ALA A 647 -15.36 10.46 11.90
CA ALA A 647 -15.36 9.61 10.71
C ALA A 647 -15.62 8.14 11.05
N MET A 648 -14.94 7.59 12.07
CA MET A 648 -15.16 6.20 12.52
C MET A 648 -16.59 5.98 13.02
N LEU A 649 -17.18 6.93 13.75
CA LEU A 649 -18.59 6.85 14.17
C LEU A 649 -19.54 6.85 12.98
N LEU A 650 -19.29 7.71 11.98
CA LEU A 650 -20.09 7.75 10.75
C LEU A 650 -20.01 6.42 10.00
N VAL A 651 -18.82 5.82 9.89
CA VAL A 651 -18.64 4.48 9.32
C VAL A 651 -19.43 3.43 10.11
N LEU A 652 -19.30 3.42 11.44
CA LEU A 652 -19.99 2.46 12.29
C LEU A 652 -21.51 2.52 12.13
N VAL A 653 -22.07 3.74 12.14
CA VAL A 653 -23.52 3.94 12.06
C VAL A 653 -24.03 3.72 10.64
N PHE A 654 -23.47 4.41 9.64
CA PHE A 654 -24.06 4.47 8.31
C PHE A 654 -23.54 3.40 7.35
N ALA A 655 -22.31 2.94 7.51
CA ALA A 655 -21.72 1.93 6.63
C ALA A 655 -21.80 0.52 7.20
N VAL A 656 -21.51 0.33 8.49
CA VAL A 656 -21.55 -1.00 9.12
C VAL A 656 -22.94 -1.35 9.64
N GLY A 657 -23.56 -0.45 10.42
CA GLY A 657 -24.88 -0.67 11.04
C GLY A 657 -26.02 -0.59 10.02
N LEU A 658 -26.20 0.58 9.40
CA LEU A 658 -27.31 0.84 8.47
C LEU A 658 -27.03 0.38 7.03
N ARG A 659 -25.76 0.27 6.63
CA ARG A 659 -25.30 -0.05 5.25
C ARG A 659 -25.89 0.85 4.17
N TRP A 660 -26.19 2.10 4.50
CA TRP A 660 -26.71 3.07 3.54
C TRP A 660 -25.63 3.60 2.61
N LEU A 661 -24.42 3.75 3.14
CA LEU A 661 -23.27 4.38 2.48
C LEU A 661 -22.04 3.46 2.57
N PRO A 662 -21.12 3.51 1.61
CA PRO A 662 -19.91 2.70 1.67
C PRO A 662 -19.02 3.11 2.85
N ALA A 663 -18.29 2.15 3.43
CA ALA A 663 -17.31 2.42 4.49
C ALA A 663 -16.07 3.19 3.98
N GLY A 664 -15.83 3.17 2.68
CA GLY A 664 -14.67 3.79 2.06
C GLY A 664 -14.43 3.32 0.63
N GLY A 665 -13.35 3.82 0.03
CA GLY A 665 -12.97 3.63 -1.36
C GLY A 665 -13.71 4.57 -2.31
N PHE A 666 -13.19 4.70 -3.54
CA PHE A 666 -13.80 5.54 -4.57
C PHE A 666 -13.98 4.71 -5.86
N PRO A 667 -15.22 4.51 -6.35
CA PRO A 667 -15.47 3.69 -7.54
C PRO A 667 -14.92 4.33 -8.82
N GLY A 668 -14.64 5.64 -8.80
CA GLY A 668 -14.27 6.41 -9.98
C GLY A 668 -15.49 7.11 -10.58
N TRP A 669 -15.25 8.21 -11.29
CA TRP A 669 -16.31 8.94 -12.01
C TRP A 669 -16.90 8.13 -13.17
N ASP A 670 -16.11 7.21 -13.72
CA ASP A 670 -16.51 6.29 -14.80
C ASP A 670 -17.65 5.34 -14.38
N ALA A 671 -17.79 5.07 -13.08
CA ALA A 671 -18.90 4.27 -12.53
C ALA A 671 -20.22 5.05 -12.45
N GLY A 672 -20.22 6.34 -12.80
CA GLY A 672 -21.37 7.24 -12.75
C GLY A 672 -21.27 8.27 -11.63
N ALA A 673 -21.91 9.43 -11.82
CA ALA A 673 -21.87 10.55 -10.88
C ALA A 673 -22.47 10.20 -9.52
N TRP A 674 -23.57 9.44 -9.48
CA TRP A 674 -24.23 9.10 -8.22
C TRP A 674 -23.40 8.14 -7.36
N PRO A 675 -22.85 7.01 -7.87
CA PRO A 675 -21.93 6.17 -7.10
C PRO A 675 -20.69 6.92 -6.58
N ALA A 676 -20.10 7.81 -7.39
CA ALA A 676 -18.98 8.63 -7.00
C ALA A 676 -19.35 9.60 -5.86
N LEU A 677 -20.45 10.34 -6.00
CA LEU A 677 -20.92 11.26 -4.96
C LEU A 677 -21.29 10.51 -3.68
N LYS A 678 -21.96 9.36 -3.78
CA LYS A 678 -22.33 8.50 -2.66
C LYS A 678 -21.10 8.08 -1.85
N ALA A 679 -19.98 7.78 -2.51
CA ALA A 679 -18.71 7.46 -1.85
C ALA A 679 -18.08 8.62 -1.08
N LEU A 680 -18.41 9.87 -1.45
CA LEU A 680 -17.86 11.08 -0.81
C LEU A 680 -18.74 11.65 0.31
N VAL A 681 -19.98 11.15 0.51
CA VAL A 681 -20.93 11.70 1.50
C VAL A 681 -20.42 11.62 2.93
N LEU A 682 -20.04 10.42 3.41
CA LEU A 682 -19.53 10.25 4.78
C LEU A 682 -18.21 11.01 5.03
N PRO A 683 -17.21 10.94 4.12
CA PRO A 683 -16.02 11.78 4.21
C PRO A 683 -16.33 13.28 4.27
N ALA A 684 -17.25 13.77 3.43
CA ALA A 684 -17.62 15.18 3.40
C ALA A 684 -18.31 15.60 4.70
N LEU A 685 -19.20 14.77 5.26
CA LEU A 685 -19.84 15.01 6.57
C LEU A 685 -18.81 15.06 7.70
N ALA A 686 -17.84 14.14 7.70
CA ALA A 686 -16.78 14.08 8.70
C ALA A 686 -15.94 15.37 8.73
N LEU A 687 -15.65 15.92 7.54
CA LEU A 687 -14.92 17.18 7.40
C LEU A 687 -15.81 18.41 7.67
N ALA A 688 -17.07 18.39 7.24
CA ALA A 688 -17.94 19.57 7.24
C ALA A 688 -18.46 19.93 8.62
N LEU A 689 -18.94 18.98 9.43
CA LEU A 689 -19.71 19.31 10.64
C LEU A 689 -18.89 20.01 11.75
N PRO A 690 -17.64 19.59 12.06
CA PRO A 690 -16.79 20.33 12.96
C PRO A 690 -16.52 21.77 12.48
N GLN A 691 -16.31 21.95 11.16
CA GLN A 691 -16.11 23.27 10.56
C GLN A 691 -17.39 24.11 10.56
N ALA A 692 -18.55 23.48 10.35
CA ALA A 692 -19.85 24.13 10.43
C ALA A 692 -20.11 24.69 11.83
N ALA A 693 -19.70 23.96 12.86
CA ALA A 693 -19.86 24.38 14.25
C ALA A 693 -19.01 25.61 14.59
N ILE A 694 -17.75 25.66 14.11
CA ILE A 694 -16.88 26.85 14.23
C ILE A 694 -17.51 28.04 13.48
N LEU A 695 -17.94 27.80 12.25
CA LEU A 695 -18.50 28.85 11.40
C LEU A 695 -19.83 29.39 11.95
N ALA A 696 -20.70 28.53 12.49
CA ALA A 696 -21.96 28.91 13.10
C ALA A 696 -21.73 29.81 14.33
N ARG A 697 -20.72 29.49 15.15
CA ARG A 697 -20.35 30.28 16.33
C ARG A 697 -19.87 31.67 15.93
N VAL A 698 -18.98 31.76 14.94
CA VAL A 698 -18.44 33.04 14.46
C VAL A 698 -19.56 33.88 13.83
N LEU A 699 -20.36 33.29 12.95
CA LEU A 699 -21.49 33.96 12.33
C LEU A 699 -22.48 34.48 13.39
N ARG A 700 -22.78 33.66 14.41
CA ARG A 700 -23.64 34.07 15.53
C ARG A 700 -23.06 35.28 16.26
N SER A 701 -21.77 35.24 16.62
CA SER A 701 -21.11 36.36 17.32
C SER A 701 -21.15 37.63 16.48
N ALA A 702 -20.74 37.53 15.21
CA ALA A 702 -20.73 38.66 14.30
C ALA A 702 -22.14 39.23 14.08
N LEU A 703 -23.17 38.39 13.95
CA LEU A 703 -24.56 38.83 13.84
C LEU A 703 -25.03 39.56 15.09
N ILE A 704 -24.65 39.07 16.26
CA ILE A 704 -25.00 39.69 17.55
C ILE A 704 -24.40 41.09 17.64
N ASP A 705 -23.11 41.22 17.38
CA ASP A 705 -22.41 42.51 17.40
C ASP A 705 -23.04 43.48 16.39
N THR A 706 -23.35 42.97 15.20
CA THR A 706 -23.97 43.75 14.14
C THR A 706 -25.39 44.20 14.47
N LEU A 707 -26.16 43.40 15.21
CA LEU A 707 -27.54 43.73 15.61
C LEU A 707 -27.61 44.84 16.67
N ASP A 708 -26.50 45.11 17.35
CA ASP A 708 -26.36 46.16 18.37
C ASP A 708 -25.95 47.52 17.76
N GLU A 709 -25.70 47.60 16.45
CA GLU A 709 -25.30 48.81 15.71
C GLU A 709 -26.45 49.82 15.46
N ASP A 710 -26.11 51.11 15.36
CA ASP A 710 -27.09 52.20 15.25
C ASP A 710 -27.93 52.16 13.96
N TYR A 711 -27.35 51.76 12.83
CA TYR A 711 -28.09 51.64 11.57
C TYR A 711 -29.15 50.53 11.63
N VAL A 712 -28.98 49.52 12.49
CA VAL A 712 -29.98 48.48 12.75
C VAL A 712 -31.15 49.04 13.56
N ARG A 713 -30.88 49.90 14.55
CA ARG A 713 -31.93 50.64 15.29
C ARG A 713 -32.75 51.52 14.35
N THR A 714 -32.09 52.22 13.41
CA THR A 714 -32.78 53.00 12.38
C THR A 714 -33.66 52.13 11.48
N ALA A 715 -33.18 50.94 11.08
CA ALA A 715 -33.98 50.01 10.26
C ALA A 715 -35.23 49.52 11.02
N ARG A 716 -35.11 49.21 12.32
CA ARG A 716 -36.27 48.88 13.17
C ARG A 716 -37.25 50.05 13.30
N ALA A 717 -36.75 51.27 13.51
CA ALA A 717 -37.58 52.47 13.60
C ALA A 717 -38.35 52.78 12.29
N LYS A 718 -37.83 52.34 11.14
CA LYS A 718 -38.52 52.42 9.83
C LYS A 718 -39.60 51.34 9.63
N GLY A 719 -39.87 50.50 10.64
CA GLY A 719 -40.92 49.48 10.60
C GLY A 719 -40.54 48.15 9.96
N LEU A 720 -39.24 47.88 9.73
CA LEU A 720 -38.80 46.59 9.20
C LEU A 720 -39.00 45.48 10.25
N THR A 721 -39.46 44.31 9.80
CA THR A 721 -39.59 43.11 10.65
C THR A 721 -38.22 42.59 11.09
N GLU A 722 -38.15 41.88 12.22
CA GLU A 722 -36.89 41.27 12.71
C GLU A 722 -36.22 40.36 11.68
N GLY A 723 -36.99 39.64 10.86
CA GLY A 723 -36.44 38.85 9.76
C GLY A 723 -35.78 39.73 8.69
N GLN A 724 -36.44 40.82 8.29
CA GLN A 724 -35.88 41.76 7.31
C GLN A 724 -34.64 42.45 7.85
N VAL A 725 -34.62 42.85 9.12
CA VAL A 725 -33.45 43.44 9.78
C VAL A 725 -32.27 42.48 9.75
N VAL A 726 -32.48 41.21 10.15
CA VAL A 726 -31.42 40.20 10.20
C VAL A 726 -30.89 39.89 8.80
N TYR A 727 -31.74 39.49 7.85
CA TYR A 727 -31.26 39.03 6.55
C TYR A 727 -30.81 40.15 5.60
N ARG A 728 -31.43 41.33 5.66
CA ARG A 728 -31.15 42.43 4.72
C ARG A 728 -30.06 43.37 5.21
N HIS A 729 -29.97 43.59 6.52
CA HIS A 729 -29.07 44.59 7.11
C HIS A 729 -27.95 43.97 7.95
N ALA A 730 -28.26 43.10 8.92
CA ALA A 730 -27.23 42.57 9.81
C ALA A 730 -26.35 41.50 9.13
N LEU A 731 -26.94 40.54 8.43
CA LEU A 731 -26.21 39.40 7.83
C LEU A 731 -25.16 39.86 6.82
N ARG A 732 -25.45 40.87 6.00
CA ARG A 732 -24.50 41.38 5.00
C ARG A 732 -23.21 41.93 5.61
N ASN A 733 -23.29 42.55 6.78
CA ASN A 733 -22.12 43.09 7.46
C ASN A 733 -21.42 42.01 8.31
N ALA A 734 -22.20 41.12 8.93
CA ALA A 734 -21.67 39.94 9.64
C ALA A 734 -20.95 38.95 8.70
N LEU A 735 -21.23 38.98 7.39
CA LEU A 735 -20.55 38.16 6.39
C LEU A 735 -19.06 38.47 6.26
N ILE A 736 -18.60 39.69 6.57
CA ILE A 736 -17.19 40.07 6.42
C ILE A 736 -16.27 39.17 7.28
N PRO A 737 -16.40 39.14 8.62
CA PRO A 737 -15.60 38.24 9.45
C PRO A 737 -15.93 36.76 9.21
N THR A 738 -17.17 36.45 8.82
CA THR A 738 -17.59 35.07 8.53
C THR A 738 -16.84 34.51 7.31
N LEU A 739 -16.69 35.31 6.24
CA LEU A 739 -15.96 34.90 5.04
C LEU A 739 -14.46 34.73 5.27
N THR A 740 -13.89 35.49 6.20
CA THR A 740 -12.52 35.25 6.66
C THR A 740 -12.35 33.85 7.20
N ILE A 741 -13.29 33.41 8.05
CA ILE A 741 -13.25 32.07 8.61
C ILE A 741 -13.49 31.02 7.53
N VAL A 742 -14.43 31.22 6.60
CA VAL A 742 -14.63 30.31 5.45
C VAL A 742 -13.33 30.15 4.66
N GLY A 743 -12.63 31.25 4.40
CA GLY A 743 -11.32 31.23 3.72
C GLY A 743 -10.26 30.45 4.47
N LEU A 744 -10.12 30.71 5.78
CA LEU A 744 -9.18 30.00 6.65
C LEU A 744 -9.53 28.52 6.84
N GLN A 745 -10.80 28.14 6.72
CA GLN A 745 -11.26 26.76 6.85
C GLN A 745 -10.80 25.86 5.71
N PHE A 746 -10.61 26.40 4.49
CA PHE A 746 -10.19 25.58 3.36
C PHE A 746 -8.80 24.90 3.58
N PRO A 747 -7.74 25.61 4.02
CA PRO A 747 -6.50 24.97 4.46
C PRO A 747 -6.69 23.88 5.52
N PHE A 748 -7.56 24.10 6.51
CA PHE A 748 -7.87 23.09 7.53
C PHE A 748 -8.61 21.88 6.96
N LEU A 749 -9.49 22.09 5.97
CA LEU A 749 -10.15 21.00 5.25
C LEU A 749 -9.14 20.16 4.46
N LEU A 750 -8.16 20.78 3.80
CA LEU A 750 -7.08 20.05 3.11
C LEU A 750 -6.23 19.23 4.09
N ALA A 751 -5.85 19.81 5.23
CA ALA A 751 -5.08 19.10 6.26
C ALA A 751 -5.91 17.96 6.88
N GLY A 752 -7.18 18.22 7.20
CA GLY A 752 -8.11 17.21 7.72
C GLY A 752 -8.43 16.11 6.72
N ALA A 753 -8.45 16.43 5.42
CA ALA A 753 -8.69 15.48 4.35
C ALA A 753 -7.61 14.40 4.31
N VAL A 754 -6.35 14.68 4.67
CA VAL A 754 -5.30 13.65 4.78
C VAL A 754 -5.75 12.51 5.69
N ILE A 755 -6.26 12.84 6.87
CA ILE A 755 -6.65 11.84 7.86
C ILE A 755 -7.96 11.16 7.43
N VAL A 756 -8.93 11.94 6.95
CA VAL A 756 -10.24 11.43 6.51
C VAL A 756 -10.10 10.52 5.29
N GLU A 757 -9.25 10.86 4.32
CA GLU A 757 -8.94 10.02 3.16
C GLU A 757 -8.29 8.70 3.57
N ASN A 758 -7.46 8.67 4.63
CA ASN A 758 -6.92 7.41 5.15
C ASN A 758 -8.01 6.57 5.83
N VAL A 759 -8.85 7.16 6.67
CA VAL A 759 -9.95 6.45 7.36
C VAL A 759 -10.94 5.84 6.37
N PHE A 760 -11.35 6.62 5.36
CA PHE A 760 -12.26 6.16 4.31
C PHE A 760 -11.55 5.53 3.12
N PHE A 761 -10.24 5.29 3.20
CA PHE A 761 -9.46 4.68 2.12
C PHE A 761 -9.68 5.35 0.74
N LEU A 762 -9.83 6.67 0.69
CA LEU A 762 -10.03 7.40 -0.56
C LEU A 762 -8.69 7.59 -1.28
N PRO A 763 -8.62 7.36 -2.61
CA PRO A 763 -7.44 7.68 -3.40
C PRO A 763 -7.38 9.19 -3.67
N GLY A 764 -7.13 9.97 -2.62
CA GLY A 764 -6.94 11.41 -2.69
C GLY A 764 -5.47 11.85 -2.56
N LEU A 765 -5.26 13.17 -2.58
CA LEU A 765 -3.96 13.83 -2.49
C LEU A 765 -3.35 13.68 -1.10
N GLY A 766 -4.16 13.75 -0.05
CA GLY A 766 -3.67 13.62 1.31
C GLY A 766 -3.11 12.24 1.57
N ARG A 767 -3.84 11.21 1.12
CA ARG A 767 -3.34 9.84 1.16
C ARG A 767 -2.10 9.63 0.26
N LEU A 768 -2.04 10.27 -0.91
CA LEU A 768 -0.85 10.21 -1.79
C LEU A 768 0.39 10.76 -1.09
N VAL A 769 0.29 11.92 -0.42
CA VAL A 769 1.41 12.50 0.34
C VAL A 769 1.83 11.57 1.46
N PHE A 770 0.87 11.03 2.22
CA PHE A 770 1.17 10.09 3.31
C PHE A 770 1.94 8.86 2.78
N GLN A 771 1.44 8.23 1.72
CA GLN A 771 2.12 7.08 1.08
C GLN A 771 3.51 7.45 0.56
N ALA A 772 3.65 8.60 -0.09
CA ALA A 772 4.93 9.06 -0.62
C ALA A 772 5.96 9.33 0.48
N ILE A 773 5.54 9.87 1.64
CA ILE A 773 6.40 10.03 2.81
C ILE A 773 6.88 8.66 3.32
N THR A 774 5.95 7.72 3.51
CA THR A 774 6.27 6.36 4.00
C THR A 774 7.19 5.61 3.04
N GLN A 775 6.99 5.75 1.73
CA GLN A 775 7.78 5.10 0.69
C GLN A 775 9.04 5.89 0.30
N ARG A 776 9.27 7.08 0.89
CA ARG A 776 10.37 8.00 0.56
C ARG A 776 10.40 8.46 -0.91
N ASP A 777 9.23 8.62 -1.53
CA ASP A 777 9.09 9.23 -2.85
C ASP A 777 9.07 10.77 -2.74
N LEU A 778 10.26 11.35 -2.57
CA LEU A 778 10.41 12.76 -2.26
C LEU A 778 9.94 13.69 -3.40
N ILE A 779 9.96 13.24 -4.66
CA ILE A 779 9.44 14.02 -5.79
C ILE A 779 7.92 14.17 -5.67
N VAL A 780 7.22 13.08 -5.35
CA VAL A 780 5.76 13.13 -5.14
C VAL A 780 5.42 14.00 -3.93
N VAL A 781 6.15 13.86 -2.81
CA VAL A 781 5.94 14.71 -1.62
C VAL A 781 6.11 16.18 -1.97
N GLN A 782 7.23 16.54 -2.59
CA GLN A 782 7.55 17.91 -3.00
C GLN A 782 6.47 18.49 -3.91
N SER A 783 6.06 17.74 -4.94
CA SER A 783 5.09 18.19 -5.94
C SER A 783 3.69 18.37 -5.35
N VAL A 784 3.21 17.44 -4.53
CA VAL A 784 1.89 17.54 -3.94
C VAL A 784 1.85 18.62 -2.87
N VAL A 785 2.91 18.78 -2.05
CA VAL A 785 2.96 19.87 -1.05
C VAL A 785 2.91 21.23 -1.72
N VAL A 786 3.66 21.45 -2.81
CA VAL A 786 3.58 22.72 -3.57
C VAL A 786 2.19 22.95 -4.16
N LEU A 787 1.54 21.90 -4.69
CA LEU A 787 0.18 22.00 -5.18
C LEU A 787 -0.81 22.39 -4.07
N LEU A 788 -0.68 21.82 -2.87
CA LEU A 788 -1.52 22.15 -1.72
C LEU A 788 -1.29 23.59 -1.27
N VAL A 789 -0.04 24.05 -1.21
CA VAL A 789 0.30 25.46 -0.93
C VAL A 789 -0.30 26.38 -1.99
N PHE A 790 -0.18 26.02 -3.26
CA PHE A 790 -0.78 26.78 -4.36
C PHE A 790 -2.31 26.89 -4.21
N ALA A 791 -2.99 25.78 -3.89
CA ALA A 791 -4.43 25.78 -3.65
C ALA A 791 -4.83 26.71 -2.49
N VAL A 792 -4.05 26.71 -1.40
CA VAL A 792 -4.26 27.63 -0.26
C VAL A 792 -4.09 29.10 -0.68
N VAL A 793 -3.04 29.41 -1.44
CA VAL A 793 -2.79 30.76 -1.95
C VAL A 793 -3.94 31.24 -2.85
N VAL A 794 -4.44 30.36 -3.73
CA VAL A 794 -5.58 30.66 -4.60
C VAL A 794 -6.85 30.91 -3.79
N VAL A 795 -7.15 30.11 -2.78
CA VAL A 795 -8.36 30.32 -1.96
C VAL A 795 -8.26 31.61 -1.14
N ASN A 796 -7.10 31.91 -0.56
CA ASN A 796 -6.88 33.18 0.13
C ASN A 796 -7.10 34.38 -0.80
N PHE A 797 -6.63 34.27 -2.05
CA PHE A 797 -6.90 35.28 -3.07
C PHE A 797 -8.39 35.45 -3.35
N LEU A 798 -9.13 34.35 -3.54
CA LEU A 798 -10.58 34.39 -3.77
C LEU A 798 -11.34 35.04 -2.60
N VAL A 799 -10.88 34.80 -1.37
CA VAL A 799 -11.44 35.40 -0.15
C VAL A 799 -11.17 36.91 -0.09
N ASP A 800 -9.94 37.33 -0.43
CA ASP A 800 -9.58 38.75 -0.53
C ASP A 800 -10.47 39.49 -1.56
N LEU A 801 -10.71 38.86 -2.72
CA LEU A 801 -11.64 39.38 -3.72
C LEU A 801 -13.09 39.43 -3.20
N GLY A 802 -13.49 38.42 -2.42
CA GLY A 802 -14.79 38.36 -1.74
C GLY A 802 -15.01 39.55 -0.80
N TYR A 803 -13.99 39.95 -0.02
CA TYR A 803 -14.09 41.13 0.84
C TYR A 803 -14.33 42.41 0.03
N ALA A 804 -13.59 42.59 -1.06
CA ALA A 804 -13.73 43.78 -1.90
C ALA A 804 -15.06 43.81 -2.65
N ALA A 805 -15.67 42.64 -2.91
CA ALA A 805 -17.02 42.53 -3.45
C ALA A 805 -18.10 42.97 -2.44
N ILE A 806 -17.91 42.65 -1.15
CA ILE A 806 -18.90 42.88 -0.08
C ILE A 806 -18.76 44.26 0.57
N ASP A 807 -17.54 44.75 0.79
CA ASP A 807 -17.29 46.12 1.25
C ASP A 807 -16.61 46.95 0.15
N PRO A 808 -17.38 47.77 -0.61
CA PRO A 808 -16.85 48.66 -1.62
C PRO A 808 -15.85 49.70 -1.08
N ARG A 809 -15.83 49.99 0.24
CA ARG A 809 -14.92 50.97 0.84
C ARG A 809 -13.47 50.50 0.80
N LEU A 810 -13.24 49.18 0.81
CA LEU A 810 -11.91 48.59 0.68
C LEU A 810 -11.27 48.86 -0.69
N ARG A 811 -12.07 49.24 -1.70
CA ARG A 811 -11.59 49.58 -3.06
C ARG A 811 -10.93 50.96 -3.15
N ARG A 812 -11.21 51.89 -2.22
CA ARG A 812 -10.77 53.31 -2.29
C ARG A 812 -9.51 53.63 -1.48
N ARG A 813 -9.06 52.74 -0.59
CA ARG A 813 -7.89 52.97 0.28
C ARG A 813 -6.54 52.62 -0.39
N SER A 814 -6.56 52.09 -1.60
CA SER A 814 -5.36 51.64 -2.33
C SER A 814 -5.11 52.41 -3.63
N ALA A 815 -5.80 53.54 -3.81
CA ALA A 815 -5.55 54.51 -4.88
C ALA A 815 -4.59 55.59 -4.40
#